data_AF-A0A2V3JJI8-F1
#
_entry.id   AF-A0A2V3JJI8-F1
#
_cell.length_a   1.000
_cell.length_b   1.000
_cell.length_c   1.000
_cell.angle_alpha   90.00
_cell.angle_beta   90.00
_cell.angle_gamma   90.00
#
_symmetry.space_group_name_H-M   'P 1'
#
loop_
_entity.id
_entity.type
_entity.pdbx_description
1 polymer ?
#
loop_
_entity_poly.entity_id
_entity_poly.type
_entity_poly.pdbx_seq_one_letter_code
_entity_poly.pdbx_strand_id
1 'polypeptide(L)'
;MCIEMNRDAILIGEIGALLHDIGKLHLDFVKSKSVENIKGLHHAREIDKFINGELIGHFKNLKINIGSEGEGKTIYDLIRYHHDAKGFILECLEKCDKKDSADDKGIVRKKQYLADTWIASPFGYKKEKIDLVCLQKRFENLEDILIGLFKSYISGTISPTCFRESLMKTLEVYFSHALGETRIPSNDVTLWDHSYSTASLFKSLLAAKVCGANIDIENPQWRISGVCWDGIEFINRGKKIAEIKAREEIIENIKKELKKEFEDAAPIGNTIYEDTNGIYFTFPNLNDKSKELARECAEKALEIIYRESNNELWPFFTLSRASATLTTISEELKFASEKRKIPKISPTLFVKKDDKEKEREEIDIESNFDMETEFERLANKIRDKRKDAKIDICPVCRIRPKDEKAERCEICEDRRMGRLEQWLSNRQNTVWIDEIADKNNRVALISLNFCLDNWLDGTMIGTLYSQSFEDWKNGERYKKKTTQNILKDRSIKQTGNPEEDALNIAKWIAENQRRTEVKTLLECFMEDGNADNVPDDIKDDANNILSWFFTQNPSPARLYRIWKETEEFFDLIVRKIRDEIYSNKWRRVRFTVSNSDLKQKLKDTTTYILKTDNSKPKIDNLKPQNLLVFHNKDGEFYTIESLEKFEFKFNNKSKFKKKKGEEAVKEALKNGFDYLALEDEPDKNLLKFSSDSDEKIKPDEKSIETEEYYPLIEINRSPLSLRLIVPASDSMKITELITKLYNERFEKVLGKLPLNIKLLVAKRKFPLYVLLDAEKRMLEGDEFKTQEPMNPWWNVDGHRYGWYYSFYPTKTVEAGEKYTLDVLSSISKGEIFHLYPGYFDFELLLGTTDRYGIYYKGKNRGGEDYKLFSGRPYYFYQVSEMLELWDILSENLSLSQINFIEEMLTSKLREWRDIEDGGKRVVFMEFAEAILKDAFDRKWNNLREETKFFLVNSAINGLLLDTIILFRHVTKYRGEENE
;
A
#
# COMPACT_ATOMS: atom_id res chain seq x y z
N MET A 1 -19.55 -21.65 -19.60
CA MET A 1 -18.25 -22.29 -19.27
C MET A 1 -18.48 -23.64 -18.56
N CYS A 2 -17.67 -24.69 -18.78
CA CYS A 2 -17.77 -26.00 -18.08
C CYS A 2 -17.80 -25.87 -16.54
N ILE A 3 -17.11 -24.86 -16.02
CA ILE A 3 -16.96 -24.56 -14.59
C ILE A 3 -18.31 -24.15 -13.96
N GLU A 4 -19.13 -23.37 -14.66
CA GLU A 4 -20.41 -22.85 -14.15
C GLU A 4 -21.40 -23.98 -13.82
N MET A 5 -21.40 -25.05 -14.62
CA MET A 5 -22.28 -26.21 -14.40
C MET A 5 -21.94 -26.98 -13.11
N ASN A 6 -20.71 -26.83 -12.61
CA ASN A 6 -20.21 -27.51 -11.40
C ASN A 6 -19.90 -26.53 -10.27
N ARG A 7 -20.43 -25.30 -10.37
CA ARG A 7 -20.15 -24.19 -9.47
C ARG A 7 -20.24 -24.59 -8.00
N ASP A 8 -21.40 -25.10 -7.58
CA ASP A 8 -21.65 -25.39 -6.15
C ASP A 8 -20.70 -26.46 -5.61
N ALA A 9 -20.33 -27.45 -6.43
CA ALA A 9 -19.38 -28.48 -6.02
C ALA A 9 -17.96 -27.91 -5.83
N ILE A 10 -17.53 -26.98 -6.69
CA ILE A 10 -16.24 -26.30 -6.57
C ILE A 10 -16.23 -25.39 -5.33
N LEU A 11 -17.31 -24.63 -5.09
CA LEU A 11 -17.42 -23.74 -3.93
C LEU A 11 -17.45 -24.51 -2.60
N ILE A 12 -18.16 -25.63 -2.52
CA ILE A 12 -18.11 -26.50 -1.34
C ILE A 12 -16.70 -27.09 -1.15
N GLY A 13 -16.01 -27.42 -2.25
CA GLY A 13 -14.61 -27.84 -2.24
C GLY A 13 -13.67 -26.79 -1.66
N GLU A 14 -13.81 -25.54 -2.11
CA GLU A 14 -13.09 -24.38 -1.56
C GLU A 14 -13.37 -24.22 -0.05
N ILE A 15 -14.63 -24.27 0.36
CA ILE A 15 -15.02 -24.16 1.79
C ILE A 15 -14.37 -25.27 2.62
N GLY A 16 -14.39 -26.50 2.13
CA GLY A 16 -13.74 -27.63 2.79
C GLY A 16 -12.21 -27.44 2.89
N ALA A 17 -11.57 -26.91 1.85
CA ALA A 17 -10.16 -26.57 1.87
C ALA A 17 -9.84 -25.40 2.80
N LEU A 18 -10.70 -24.38 2.92
CA LEU A 18 -10.50 -23.30 3.89
C LEU A 18 -10.54 -23.82 5.34
N LEU A 19 -11.42 -24.78 5.62
CA LEU A 19 -11.62 -25.37 6.94
C LEU A 19 -10.65 -26.51 7.27
N HIS A 20 -9.88 -27.04 6.31
CA HIS A 20 -9.14 -28.30 6.45
C HIS A 20 -8.25 -28.35 7.70
N ASP A 21 -7.70 -27.20 8.08
CA ASP A 21 -6.76 -27.04 9.19
C ASP A 21 -7.32 -26.25 10.38
N ILE A 22 -8.66 -26.15 10.50
CA ILE A 22 -9.35 -25.44 11.60
C ILE A 22 -8.83 -25.84 13.00
N GLY A 23 -8.39 -27.08 13.17
CA GLY A 23 -7.83 -27.57 14.44
C GLY A 23 -6.53 -26.89 14.88
N LYS A 24 -5.81 -26.18 13.98
CA LYS A 24 -4.64 -25.36 14.33
C LYS A 24 -5.02 -24.15 15.21
N LEU A 25 -6.29 -23.74 15.21
CA LEU A 25 -6.81 -22.69 16.09
C LEU A 25 -6.96 -23.16 17.55
N HIS A 26 -6.96 -24.47 17.81
CA HIS A 26 -7.04 -25.00 19.17
C HIS A 26 -5.69 -24.85 19.91
N LEU A 27 -5.74 -24.55 21.22
CA LEU A 27 -4.56 -24.25 22.05
C LEU A 27 -3.52 -25.38 22.07
N ASP A 28 -3.94 -26.64 21.90
CA ASP A 28 -3.05 -27.81 21.92
C ASP A 28 -2.08 -27.82 20.72
N PHE A 29 -2.46 -27.19 19.61
CA PHE A 29 -1.57 -27.06 18.46
C PHE A 29 -0.34 -26.22 18.84
N VAL A 30 -0.54 -25.04 19.44
CA VAL A 30 0.56 -24.17 19.89
C VAL A 30 1.39 -24.86 20.97
N LYS A 31 0.74 -25.49 21.96
CA LYS A 31 1.42 -26.25 23.02
C LYS A 31 2.32 -27.36 22.48
N SER A 32 1.84 -28.17 21.54
CA SER A 32 2.60 -29.28 20.98
C SER A 32 3.73 -28.83 20.05
N LYS A 33 3.60 -27.64 19.43
CA LYS A 33 4.63 -27.08 18.56
C LYS A 33 5.66 -26.19 19.26
N SER A 34 5.37 -25.77 20.48
CA SER A 34 6.30 -25.02 21.34
C SER A 34 7.58 -25.80 21.68
N VAL A 35 8.59 -25.08 22.20
CA VAL A 35 9.83 -25.68 22.74
C VAL A 35 9.53 -26.69 23.85
N GLU A 36 8.55 -26.38 24.70
CA GLU A 36 8.09 -27.20 25.81
C GLU A 36 7.46 -28.52 25.33
N ASN A 37 6.97 -28.57 24.09
CA ASN A 37 6.47 -29.78 23.42
C ASN A 37 5.42 -30.52 24.26
N ILE A 38 4.47 -29.76 24.82
CA ILE A 38 3.41 -30.32 25.67
C ILE A 38 2.46 -31.12 24.77
N LYS A 39 2.40 -32.44 25.01
CA LYS A 39 1.52 -33.33 24.24
C LYS A 39 0.05 -32.91 24.42
N GLY A 40 -0.63 -32.75 23.30
CA GLY A 40 -2.06 -32.44 23.23
C GLY A 40 -2.71 -33.21 22.08
N LEU A 41 -3.95 -32.86 21.78
CA LEU A 41 -4.73 -33.48 20.71
C LEU A 41 -4.18 -33.12 19.33
N HIS A 42 -4.24 -34.07 18.38
CA HIS A 42 -3.86 -33.82 16.99
C HIS A 42 -4.91 -32.99 16.26
N HIS A 43 -4.50 -31.84 15.70
CA HIS A 43 -5.36 -30.86 15.01
C HIS A 43 -6.30 -31.45 13.93
N ALA A 44 -5.89 -32.46 13.17
CA ALA A 44 -6.75 -33.13 12.17
C ALA A 44 -7.32 -34.50 12.60
N ARG A 45 -6.46 -35.42 13.07
CA ARG A 45 -6.85 -36.82 13.33
C ARG A 45 -7.79 -37.02 14.52
N GLU A 46 -7.91 -36.03 15.41
CA GLU A 46 -8.66 -36.12 16.65
C GLU A 46 -9.74 -35.04 16.77
N ILE A 47 -10.20 -34.48 15.64
CA ILE A 47 -11.19 -33.39 15.62
C ILE A 47 -12.48 -33.70 16.39
N ASP A 48 -12.95 -34.95 16.41
CA ASP A 48 -14.15 -35.34 17.17
C ASP A 48 -13.99 -35.20 18.69
N LYS A 49 -12.75 -35.03 19.20
CA LYS A 49 -12.48 -34.91 20.63
C LYS A 49 -12.59 -33.49 21.16
N PHE A 50 -12.47 -32.49 20.29
CA PHE A 50 -12.39 -31.08 20.70
C PHE A 50 -13.24 -30.11 19.88
N ILE A 51 -13.74 -30.50 18.70
CA ILE A 51 -14.76 -29.72 17.98
C ILE A 51 -16.15 -30.07 18.51
N ASN A 52 -17.02 -29.08 18.62
CA ASN A 52 -18.43 -29.23 18.97
C ASN A 52 -19.11 -30.30 18.08
N GLY A 53 -19.77 -31.27 18.72
CA GLY A 53 -20.40 -32.40 18.04
C GLY A 53 -21.50 -32.00 17.04
N GLU A 54 -22.19 -30.87 17.27
CA GLU A 54 -23.16 -30.32 16.31
C GLU A 54 -22.46 -29.83 15.04
N LEU A 55 -21.34 -29.12 15.18
CA LEU A 55 -20.55 -28.65 14.05
C LEU A 55 -19.95 -29.81 13.24
N ILE A 56 -19.44 -30.84 13.92
CA ILE A 56 -19.01 -32.10 13.27
C ILE A 56 -20.16 -32.73 12.48
N GLY A 57 -21.37 -32.72 13.02
CA GLY A 57 -22.58 -33.17 12.32
C GLY A 57 -22.81 -32.38 11.02
N HIS A 58 -22.68 -31.06 11.07
CA HIS A 58 -22.78 -30.21 9.87
C HIS A 58 -21.69 -30.51 8.84
N PHE A 59 -20.44 -30.72 9.26
CA PHE A 59 -19.34 -31.07 8.36
C PHE A 59 -19.55 -32.41 7.63
N LYS A 60 -20.21 -33.37 8.27
CA LYS A 60 -20.56 -34.68 7.66
C LYS A 60 -21.70 -34.58 6.64
N ASN A 61 -22.51 -33.52 6.70
CA ASN A 61 -23.68 -33.37 5.82
C ASN A 61 -23.37 -32.71 4.47
N LEU A 62 -22.33 -31.88 4.38
CA LEU A 62 -21.95 -31.22 3.12
C LEU A 62 -20.92 -32.05 2.36
N LYS A 63 -21.27 -32.43 1.12
CA LYS A 63 -20.49 -33.32 0.26
C LYS A 63 -20.08 -32.65 -1.05
N ILE A 64 -18.82 -32.84 -1.42
CA ILE A 64 -18.23 -32.46 -2.70
C ILE A 64 -18.39 -33.64 -3.66
N ASN A 65 -19.07 -33.43 -4.78
CA ASN A 65 -19.31 -34.46 -5.80
C ASN A 65 -18.60 -34.07 -7.10
N ILE A 66 -17.28 -34.26 -7.15
CA ILE A 66 -16.45 -34.04 -8.34
C ILE A 66 -15.69 -35.34 -8.64
N GLY A 67 -15.89 -35.92 -9.82
CA GLY A 67 -15.30 -37.21 -10.22
C GLY A 67 -16.33 -38.27 -10.56
N SER A 68 -15.94 -39.54 -10.42
CA SER A 68 -16.78 -40.71 -10.75
C SER A 68 -17.87 -40.91 -9.68
N GLU A 69 -18.99 -41.55 -10.02
CA GLU A 69 -20.03 -41.90 -9.06
C GLU A 69 -19.45 -42.69 -7.87
N GLY A 70 -19.64 -42.18 -6.64
CA GLY A 70 -19.15 -42.80 -5.40
C GLY A 70 -17.87 -42.19 -4.82
N GLU A 71 -17.16 -41.31 -5.53
CA GLU A 71 -15.88 -40.72 -5.07
C GLU A 71 -16.01 -39.47 -4.19
N GLY A 72 -17.23 -38.94 -4.04
CA GLY A 72 -17.43 -37.67 -3.34
C GLY A 72 -17.03 -37.72 -1.85
N LYS A 73 -16.52 -36.60 -1.34
CA LYS A 73 -15.99 -36.44 0.01
C LYS A 73 -16.74 -35.36 0.77
N THR A 74 -16.91 -35.54 2.07
CA THR A 74 -17.53 -34.55 2.95
C THR A 74 -16.51 -33.51 3.43
N ILE A 75 -16.97 -32.35 3.91
CA ILE A 75 -16.08 -31.38 4.58
C ILE A 75 -15.35 -32.05 5.75
N TYR A 76 -16.04 -32.91 6.50
CA TYR A 76 -15.43 -33.70 7.57
C TYR A 76 -14.26 -34.55 7.05
N ASP A 77 -14.38 -35.18 5.87
CA ASP A 77 -13.30 -35.99 5.30
C ASP A 77 -12.07 -35.14 4.94
N LEU A 78 -12.29 -33.93 4.41
CA LEU A 78 -11.21 -32.99 4.06
C LEU A 78 -10.45 -32.54 5.31
N ILE A 79 -11.14 -32.34 6.44
CA ILE A 79 -10.49 -31.98 7.71
C ILE A 79 -9.81 -33.21 8.33
N ARG A 80 -10.49 -34.36 8.41
CA ARG A 80 -10.02 -35.52 9.18
C ARG A 80 -8.92 -36.31 8.47
N TYR A 81 -8.99 -36.42 7.15
CA TYR A 81 -8.20 -37.38 6.37
C TYR A 81 -7.23 -36.72 5.38
N HIS A 82 -7.02 -35.39 5.40
CA HIS A 82 -6.03 -34.78 4.50
C HIS A 82 -4.59 -35.27 4.74
N HIS A 83 -4.23 -35.68 5.96
CA HIS A 83 -2.92 -36.34 6.25
C HIS A 83 -2.86 -37.83 5.89
N ASP A 84 -4.01 -38.45 5.60
CA ASP A 84 -4.16 -39.87 5.32
C ASP A 84 -4.94 -40.05 4.00
N ALA A 85 -4.57 -39.23 3.01
CA ALA A 85 -5.35 -38.98 1.80
C ALA A 85 -5.55 -40.23 0.94
N LYS A 86 -6.80 -40.45 0.52
CA LYS A 86 -7.18 -41.52 -0.42
C LYS A 86 -8.26 -41.07 -1.37
N GLY A 87 -7.95 -41.17 -2.66
CA GLY A 87 -8.81 -40.77 -3.76
C GLY A 87 -8.59 -39.32 -4.16
N PHE A 88 -8.93 -39.04 -5.42
CA PHE A 88 -8.57 -37.82 -6.15
C PHE A 88 -8.74 -36.52 -5.34
N ILE A 89 -9.91 -36.30 -4.72
CA ILE A 89 -10.21 -35.05 -3.99
C ILE A 89 -9.25 -34.85 -2.80
N LEU A 90 -9.03 -35.89 -1.99
CA LEU A 90 -8.16 -35.79 -0.81
C LEU A 90 -6.69 -35.71 -1.21
N GLU A 91 -6.28 -36.44 -2.24
CA GLU A 91 -4.91 -36.40 -2.77
C GLU A 91 -4.59 -35.03 -3.37
N CYS A 92 -5.53 -34.41 -4.09
CA CYS A 92 -5.36 -33.04 -4.57
C CYS A 92 -5.23 -32.04 -3.41
N LEU A 93 -6.08 -32.14 -2.39
CA LEU A 93 -6.01 -31.26 -1.23
C LEU A 93 -4.68 -31.44 -0.48
N GLU A 94 -4.26 -32.69 -0.25
CA GLU A 94 -2.99 -32.99 0.41
C GLU A 94 -1.79 -32.46 -0.38
N LYS A 95 -1.82 -32.54 -1.71
CA LYS A 95 -0.75 -31.97 -2.56
C LYS A 95 -0.74 -30.45 -2.52
N CYS A 96 -1.91 -29.79 -2.49
CA CYS A 96 -2.02 -28.35 -2.30
C CYS A 96 -1.47 -27.93 -0.92
N ASP A 97 -1.90 -28.58 0.16
CA ASP A 97 -1.43 -28.33 1.52
C ASP A 97 0.09 -28.54 1.63
N LYS A 98 0.60 -29.68 1.14
CA LYS A 98 2.04 -29.97 1.14
C LYS A 98 2.85 -28.94 0.35
N LYS A 99 2.36 -28.52 -0.83
CA LYS A 99 3.04 -27.52 -1.66
C LYS A 99 3.05 -26.16 -0.99
N ASP A 100 1.89 -25.69 -0.53
CA ASP A 100 1.78 -24.44 0.21
C ASP A 100 2.66 -24.44 1.45
N SER A 101 2.59 -25.50 2.26
CA SER A 101 3.43 -25.73 3.43
C SER A 101 4.92 -25.74 3.09
N ALA A 102 5.34 -26.43 2.02
CA ALA A 102 6.75 -26.50 1.62
C ALA A 102 7.28 -25.15 1.14
N ASP A 103 6.50 -24.45 0.30
CA ASP A 103 6.83 -23.12 -0.19
C ASP A 103 6.85 -22.11 0.97
N ASP A 104 5.87 -22.15 1.88
CA ASP A 104 5.76 -21.24 3.01
C ASP A 104 6.86 -21.41 4.04
N LYS A 105 7.18 -22.66 4.40
CA LYS A 105 8.06 -22.92 5.54
C LYS A 105 9.51 -22.69 5.19
N GLY A 106 9.93 -22.99 3.96
CA GLY A 106 11.35 -23.27 3.70
C GLY A 106 11.85 -24.35 4.66
N ILE A 107 13.12 -24.31 5.05
CA ILE A 107 13.63 -25.15 6.15
C ILE A 107 13.71 -24.32 7.43
N VAL A 108 12.78 -24.57 8.36
CA VAL A 108 12.67 -23.89 9.65
C VAL A 108 12.86 -24.87 10.80
N ARG A 109 13.69 -24.51 11.80
CA ARG A 109 14.00 -25.39 12.94
C ARG A 109 13.65 -24.78 14.30
N LYS A 110 13.65 -23.44 14.40
CA LYS A 110 13.59 -22.74 15.68
C LYS A 110 12.16 -22.62 16.18
N LYS A 111 11.79 -23.48 17.12
CA LYS A 111 10.52 -23.40 17.85
C LYS A 111 10.47 -22.15 18.75
N GLN A 112 9.26 -21.65 18.97
CA GLN A 112 8.99 -20.59 19.93
C GLN A 112 8.69 -21.18 21.32
N TYR A 113 9.09 -20.46 22.37
CA TYR A 113 8.67 -20.80 23.73
C TYR A 113 7.18 -20.49 23.88
N LEU A 114 6.46 -21.31 24.64
CA LEU A 114 5.02 -21.16 24.83
C LEU A 114 4.66 -19.79 25.43
N ALA A 115 5.47 -19.29 26.37
CA ALA A 115 5.27 -17.99 27.02
C ALA A 115 5.61 -16.78 26.12
N ASP A 116 6.29 -17.00 24.99
CA ASP A 116 6.76 -15.95 24.06
C ASP A 116 6.52 -16.35 22.60
N THR A 117 5.31 -16.83 22.29
CA THR A 117 4.90 -17.17 20.93
C THR A 117 4.27 -15.95 20.23
N TRP A 118 4.76 -15.62 19.03
CA TRP A 118 4.34 -14.46 18.25
C TRP A 118 3.99 -14.82 16.81
N ILE A 119 3.03 -14.08 16.25
CA ILE A 119 2.87 -13.88 14.81
C ILE A 119 3.78 -12.74 14.39
N ALA A 120 4.61 -12.96 13.38
CA ALA A 120 5.49 -11.94 12.80
C ALA A 120 4.89 -11.33 11.51
N SER A 121 5.41 -10.19 11.07
CA SER A 121 5.26 -9.74 9.68
C SER A 121 6.22 -10.53 8.78
N PRO A 122 6.05 -10.53 7.44
CA PRO A 122 7.06 -11.08 6.51
C PRO A 122 8.43 -10.40 6.64
N PHE A 123 8.48 -9.18 7.20
CA PHE A 123 9.72 -8.43 7.47
C PHE A 123 10.26 -8.64 8.90
N GLY A 124 9.69 -9.58 9.66
CA GLY A 124 10.14 -9.95 11.00
C GLY A 124 9.63 -9.08 12.16
N TYR A 125 8.83 -8.04 11.93
CA TYR A 125 8.16 -7.27 12.98
C TYR A 125 7.24 -8.16 13.83
N LYS A 126 7.24 -8.02 15.16
CA LYS A 126 6.38 -8.81 16.06
C LYS A 126 4.97 -8.20 16.07
N LYS A 127 4.04 -8.73 15.26
CA LYS A 127 2.69 -8.17 15.08
C LYS A 127 1.75 -8.49 16.25
N GLU A 128 1.69 -9.75 16.66
CA GLU A 128 0.73 -10.19 17.68
C GLU A 128 1.33 -11.29 18.55
N LYS A 129 1.18 -11.15 19.87
CA LYS A 129 1.53 -12.19 20.83
C LYS A 129 0.36 -13.16 20.96
N ILE A 130 0.63 -14.45 20.84
CA ILE A 130 -0.39 -15.49 21.04
C ILE A 130 -0.62 -15.68 22.53
N ASP A 131 -1.82 -15.32 22.99
CA ASP A 131 -2.34 -15.66 24.30
C ASP A 131 -3.28 -16.88 24.19
N LEU A 132 -2.99 -17.96 24.92
CA LEU A 132 -3.72 -19.23 24.79
C LEU A 132 -5.17 -19.13 25.27
N VAL A 133 -5.47 -18.26 26.23
CA VAL A 133 -6.85 -18.07 26.73
C VAL A 133 -7.68 -17.35 25.68
N CYS A 134 -7.12 -16.29 25.09
CA CYS A 134 -7.73 -15.56 23.99
C CYS A 134 -7.91 -16.46 22.76
N LEU A 135 -6.91 -17.27 22.42
CA LEU A 135 -6.97 -18.20 21.30
C LEU A 135 -8.07 -19.24 21.48
N GLN A 136 -8.18 -19.84 22.66
CA GLN A 136 -9.25 -20.79 22.98
C GLN A 136 -10.63 -20.15 22.89
N LYS A 137 -10.79 -18.94 23.43
CA LYS A 137 -12.07 -18.22 23.34
C LYS A 137 -12.44 -17.84 21.90
N ARG A 138 -11.44 -17.52 21.06
CA ARG A 138 -11.64 -17.31 19.62
C ARG A 138 -12.11 -18.59 18.94
N PHE A 139 -11.53 -19.75 19.29
CA PHE A 139 -11.94 -21.05 18.77
C PHE A 139 -13.42 -21.34 19.11
N GLU A 140 -13.80 -21.24 20.38
CA GLU A 140 -15.18 -21.47 20.84
C GLU A 140 -16.19 -20.54 20.15
N ASN A 141 -15.88 -19.24 20.08
CA ASN A 141 -16.73 -18.27 19.39
C ASN A 141 -16.86 -18.58 17.88
N LEU A 142 -15.79 -19.06 17.24
CA LEU A 142 -15.83 -19.44 15.83
C LEU A 142 -16.76 -20.64 15.63
N GLU A 143 -16.72 -21.63 16.51
CA GLU A 143 -17.60 -22.79 16.43
C GLU A 143 -19.07 -22.40 16.48
N ASP A 144 -19.46 -21.53 17.42
CA ASP A 144 -20.84 -21.03 17.55
C ASP A 144 -21.31 -20.32 16.27
N ILE A 145 -20.46 -19.47 15.69
CA ILE A 145 -20.77 -18.76 14.44
C ILE A 145 -20.90 -19.73 13.27
N LEU A 146 -19.98 -20.69 13.14
CA LEU A 146 -20.02 -21.69 12.08
C LEU A 146 -21.27 -22.57 12.20
N ILE A 147 -21.67 -22.99 13.40
CA ILE A 147 -22.92 -23.73 13.61
C ILE A 147 -24.11 -22.93 13.06
N GLY A 148 -24.21 -21.64 13.40
CA GLY A 148 -25.24 -20.76 12.87
C GLY A 148 -25.23 -20.67 11.35
N LEU A 149 -24.06 -20.41 10.75
CA LEU A 149 -23.89 -20.30 9.30
C LEU A 149 -24.26 -21.58 8.56
N PHE A 150 -23.79 -22.73 9.03
CA PHE A 150 -24.11 -24.03 8.43
C PHE A 150 -25.60 -24.36 8.57
N LYS A 151 -26.25 -24.07 9.71
CA LYS A 151 -27.70 -24.22 9.87
C LYS A 151 -28.48 -23.36 8.89
N SER A 152 -28.08 -22.10 8.71
CA SER A 152 -28.70 -21.21 7.75
C SER A 152 -28.54 -21.70 6.31
N TYR A 153 -27.38 -22.25 5.96
CA TYR A 153 -27.14 -22.80 4.62
C TYR A 153 -27.91 -24.11 4.38
N ILE A 154 -27.81 -25.08 5.30
CA ILE A 154 -28.49 -26.38 5.20
C ILE A 154 -30.01 -26.23 5.17
N SER A 155 -30.56 -25.24 5.89
CA SER A 155 -32.01 -24.95 5.86
C SER A 155 -32.47 -24.20 4.60
N GLY A 156 -31.55 -23.79 3.72
CA GLY A 156 -31.86 -22.99 2.53
C GLY A 156 -32.18 -21.53 2.83
N THR A 157 -31.89 -21.04 4.04
CA THR A 157 -32.13 -19.64 4.43
C THR A 157 -31.16 -18.68 3.72
N ILE A 158 -29.95 -19.14 3.41
CA ILE A 158 -28.94 -18.36 2.66
C ILE A 158 -28.48 -19.11 1.42
N SER A 159 -28.19 -18.37 0.33
CA SER A 159 -27.64 -18.91 -0.92
C SER A 159 -26.21 -19.43 -0.74
N PRO A 160 -25.70 -20.30 -1.65
CA PRO A 160 -24.29 -20.71 -1.67
C PRO A 160 -23.30 -19.53 -1.68
N THR A 161 -23.59 -18.46 -2.44
CA THR A 161 -22.79 -17.23 -2.48
C THR A 161 -22.68 -16.60 -1.09
N CYS A 162 -23.82 -16.29 -0.47
CA CYS A 162 -23.88 -15.71 0.87
C CYS A 162 -23.21 -16.60 1.93
N PHE A 163 -23.34 -17.92 1.83
CA PHE A 163 -22.65 -18.86 2.71
C PHE A 163 -21.13 -18.80 2.55
N ARG A 164 -20.63 -18.85 1.30
CA ARG A 164 -19.20 -18.71 0.98
C ARG A 164 -18.64 -17.39 1.51
N GLU A 165 -19.26 -16.26 1.15
CA GLU A 165 -18.79 -14.92 1.55
C GLU A 165 -18.77 -14.76 3.08
N SER A 166 -19.85 -15.17 3.75
CA SER A 166 -19.95 -15.08 5.22
C SER A 166 -18.92 -15.98 5.91
N LEU A 167 -18.71 -17.19 5.40
CA LEU A 167 -17.73 -18.12 5.94
C LEU A 167 -16.30 -17.61 5.73
N MET A 168 -15.94 -17.17 4.52
CA MET A 168 -14.61 -16.61 4.25
C MET A 168 -14.31 -15.40 5.12
N LYS A 169 -15.24 -14.44 5.22
CA LYS A 169 -15.07 -13.27 6.09
C LYS A 169 -14.93 -13.66 7.56
N THR A 170 -15.68 -14.66 8.01
CA THR A 170 -15.56 -15.17 9.38
C THR A 170 -14.19 -15.81 9.57
N LEU A 171 -13.76 -16.70 8.69
CA LEU A 171 -12.46 -17.36 8.80
C LEU A 171 -11.31 -16.36 8.74
N GLU A 172 -11.35 -15.35 7.86
CA GLU A 172 -10.32 -14.30 7.81
C GLU A 172 -10.17 -13.61 9.16
N VAL A 173 -11.27 -13.23 9.80
CA VAL A 173 -11.25 -12.57 11.11
C VAL A 173 -10.62 -13.46 12.19
N TYR A 174 -10.93 -14.75 12.23
CA TYR A 174 -10.47 -15.62 13.32
C TYR A 174 -9.10 -16.24 13.05
N PHE A 175 -8.85 -16.71 11.82
CA PHE A 175 -7.62 -17.40 11.44
C PHE A 175 -6.43 -16.45 11.29
N SER A 176 -6.64 -15.16 11.03
CA SER A 176 -5.55 -14.17 11.00
C SER A 176 -4.88 -13.98 12.38
N HIS A 177 -5.52 -14.42 13.46
CA HIS A 177 -4.99 -14.37 14.82
C HIS A 177 -4.42 -15.73 15.30
N ALA A 178 -4.17 -16.66 14.39
CA ALA A 178 -3.59 -17.97 14.68
C ALA A 178 -2.42 -18.28 13.76
N LEU A 179 -1.50 -19.14 14.21
CA LEU A 179 -0.29 -19.51 13.47
C LEU A 179 -0.56 -20.69 12.53
N GLY A 180 -0.24 -20.50 11.25
CA GLY A 180 -0.16 -21.60 10.27
C GLY A 180 1.18 -22.35 10.39
N GLU A 181 2.26 -21.60 10.60
CA GLU A 181 3.59 -22.10 10.99
C GLU A 181 4.02 -21.43 12.30
N THR A 182 4.56 -22.21 13.23
CA THR A 182 4.88 -21.77 14.60
C THR A 182 6.37 -21.50 14.82
N ARG A 183 7.23 -21.91 13.89
CA ARG A 183 8.68 -21.77 13.98
C ARG A 183 9.15 -20.47 13.32
N ILE A 184 10.23 -19.91 13.86
CA ILE A 184 10.88 -18.70 13.33
C ILE A 184 11.85 -19.11 12.21
N PRO A 185 11.97 -18.33 11.12
CA PRO A 185 11.30 -17.03 10.86
C PRO A 185 9.99 -17.12 10.05
N SER A 186 9.46 -18.32 9.80
CA SER A 186 8.23 -18.50 9.01
C SER A 186 6.94 -18.37 9.85
N ASN A 187 7.04 -17.89 11.09
CA ASN A 187 5.90 -17.55 11.95
C ASN A 187 5.22 -16.24 11.51
N ASP A 188 5.56 -15.74 10.31
CA ASP A 188 4.80 -14.75 9.58
C ASP A 188 3.54 -15.34 8.93
N VAL A 189 3.49 -16.66 8.73
CA VAL A 189 2.34 -17.36 8.13
C VAL A 189 1.23 -17.55 9.15
N THR A 190 0.11 -16.83 8.97
CA THR A 190 -1.11 -17.07 9.77
C THR A 190 -1.87 -18.30 9.26
N LEU A 191 -2.81 -18.78 10.07
CA LEU A 191 -3.71 -19.85 9.64
C LEU A 191 -4.59 -19.41 8.46
N TRP A 192 -4.94 -18.12 8.38
CA TRP A 192 -5.74 -17.60 7.27
C TRP A 192 -4.96 -17.70 5.97
N ASP A 193 -3.71 -17.24 5.97
CA ASP A 193 -2.89 -17.20 4.75
C ASP A 193 -2.68 -18.61 4.19
N HIS A 194 -2.36 -19.56 5.07
CA HIS A 194 -2.17 -20.97 4.73
C HIS A 194 -3.46 -21.61 4.18
N SER A 195 -4.58 -21.45 4.89
CA SER A 195 -5.87 -21.99 4.46
C SER A 195 -6.35 -21.35 3.15
N TYR A 196 -6.22 -20.03 3.00
CA TYR A 196 -6.65 -19.31 1.81
C TYR A 196 -5.81 -19.68 0.59
N SER A 197 -4.49 -19.76 0.74
CA SER A 197 -3.59 -20.18 -0.33
C SER A 197 -3.88 -21.62 -0.78
N THR A 198 -3.99 -22.55 0.18
CA THR A 198 -4.34 -23.95 -0.08
C THR A 198 -5.69 -24.07 -0.80
N ALA A 199 -6.71 -23.34 -0.33
CA ALA A 199 -8.04 -23.34 -0.95
C ALA A 199 -8.02 -22.75 -2.37
N SER A 200 -7.21 -21.71 -2.61
CA SER A 200 -7.06 -21.06 -3.92
C SER A 200 -6.43 -21.99 -4.96
N LEU A 201 -5.38 -22.72 -4.58
CA LEU A 201 -4.76 -23.75 -5.42
C LEU A 201 -5.72 -24.92 -5.67
N PHE A 202 -6.39 -25.39 -4.61
CA PHE A 202 -7.32 -26.51 -4.68
C PHE A 202 -8.53 -26.20 -5.57
N LYS A 203 -9.11 -25.01 -5.45
CA LYS A 203 -10.21 -24.53 -6.29
C LYS A 203 -9.87 -24.59 -7.78
N SER A 204 -8.69 -24.12 -8.16
CA SER A 204 -8.25 -24.18 -9.56
C SER A 204 -7.99 -25.61 -10.04
N LEU A 205 -7.56 -26.54 -9.18
CA LEU A 205 -7.49 -27.96 -9.55
C LEU A 205 -8.88 -28.60 -9.73
N LEU A 206 -9.84 -28.24 -8.89
CA LEU A 206 -11.24 -28.69 -9.05
C LEU A 206 -11.82 -28.14 -10.35
N ALA A 207 -11.59 -26.86 -10.67
CA ALA A 207 -11.96 -26.24 -11.93
C ALA A 207 -11.32 -26.97 -13.13
N ALA A 208 -10.04 -27.33 -13.02
CA ALA A 208 -9.36 -28.12 -14.04
C ALA A 208 -10.00 -29.49 -14.25
N LYS A 209 -10.33 -30.20 -13.15
CA LYS A 209 -10.94 -31.52 -13.18
C LYS A 209 -12.31 -31.51 -13.86
N VAL A 210 -13.18 -30.56 -13.52
CA VAL A 210 -14.54 -30.50 -14.11
C VAL A 210 -14.51 -30.13 -15.60
N CYS A 211 -13.46 -29.47 -16.06
CA CYS A 211 -13.22 -29.21 -17.49
C CYS A 211 -12.48 -30.34 -18.20
N GLY A 212 -12.30 -31.49 -17.53
CA GLY A 212 -11.76 -32.71 -18.12
C GLY A 212 -10.24 -32.76 -18.24
N ALA A 213 -9.51 -31.90 -17.51
CA ALA A 213 -8.05 -31.95 -17.50
C ALA A 213 -7.55 -33.25 -16.85
N ASN A 214 -6.49 -33.81 -17.43
CA ASN A 214 -5.73 -34.89 -16.82
C ASN A 214 -4.66 -34.28 -15.90
N ILE A 215 -4.98 -34.18 -14.61
CA ILE A 215 -4.12 -33.55 -13.62
C ILE A 215 -3.05 -34.55 -13.18
N ASP A 216 -1.78 -34.17 -13.34
CA ASP A 216 -0.67 -34.86 -12.68
C ASP A 216 -0.68 -34.51 -11.18
N ILE A 217 -1.14 -35.45 -10.35
CA ILE A 217 -1.23 -35.28 -8.90
C ILE A 217 0.18 -35.25 -8.27
N GLU A 218 1.18 -35.85 -8.90
CA GLU A 218 2.55 -35.82 -8.38
C GLU A 218 3.19 -34.45 -8.56
N ASN A 219 2.87 -33.76 -9.66
CA ASN A 219 3.34 -32.41 -9.93
C ASN A 219 2.23 -31.49 -10.47
N PRO A 220 1.26 -31.08 -9.64
CA PRO A 220 0.20 -30.21 -10.09
C PRO A 220 0.75 -28.84 -10.48
N GLN A 221 0.21 -28.31 -11.57
CA GLN A 221 0.57 -27.01 -12.14
C GLN A 221 -0.65 -26.10 -12.25
N TRP A 222 -0.40 -24.80 -12.13
CA TRP A 222 -1.37 -23.73 -12.25
C TRP A 222 -0.86 -22.66 -13.23
N ARG A 223 -1.77 -21.77 -13.60
CA ARG A 223 -1.44 -20.51 -14.29
C ARG A 223 -1.96 -19.34 -13.44
N ILE A 224 -1.53 -18.14 -13.80
CA ILE A 224 -2.05 -16.88 -13.23
C ILE A 224 -2.72 -16.11 -14.35
N SER A 225 -3.96 -15.69 -14.12
CA SER A 225 -4.70 -14.82 -15.04
C SER A 225 -4.72 -13.40 -14.48
N GLY A 226 -4.21 -12.44 -15.24
CA GLY A 226 -4.17 -11.03 -14.88
C GLY A 226 -5.20 -10.22 -15.67
N VAL A 227 -5.93 -9.35 -14.98
CA VAL A 227 -6.77 -8.31 -15.58
C VAL A 227 -6.16 -6.96 -15.23
N CYS A 228 -5.63 -6.25 -16.22
CA CYS A 228 -4.75 -5.10 -16.02
C CYS A 228 -5.25 -3.85 -16.75
N TRP A 229 -4.95 -2.68 -16.21
CA TRP A 229 -5.28 -1.36 -16.75
C TRP A 229 -4.36 -0.27 -16.17
N ASP A 230 -4.42 0.96 -16.69
CA ASP A 230 -3.77 2.12 -16.04
C ASP A 230 -4.77 2.84 -15.13
N GLY A 231 -4.84 2.37 -13.89
CA GLY A 231 -5.82 2.86 -12.91
C GLY A 231 -5.39 4.18 -12.30
N ILE A 232 -4.08 4.37 -12.11
CA ILE A 232 -3.53 5.63 -11.59
C ILE A 232 -3.85 6.77 -12.55
N GLU A 233 -3.62 6.61 -13.85
CA GLU A 233 -3.99 7.63 -14.84
C GLU A 233 -5.50 7.80 -14.93
N PHE A 234 -6.26 6.70 -14.89
CA PHE A 234 -7.73 6.76 -14.89
C PHE A 234 -8.27 7.62 -13.73
N ILE A 235 -7.73 7.44 -12.52
CA ILE A 235 -8.08 8.22 -11.32
C ILE A 235 -7.62 9.68 -11.47
N ASN A 236 -6.39 9.90 -11.92
CA ASN A 236 -5.78 11.22 -12.06
C ASN A 236 -6.40 12.10 -13.16
N ARG A 237 -7.21 11.54 -14.08
CA ARG A 237 -8.04 12.34 -15.00
C ARG A 237 -9.08 13.20 -14.28
N GLY A 238 -9.42 12.87 -13.03
CA GLY A 238 -10.27 13.71 -12.18
C GLY A 238 -9.63 15.08 -11.92
N LYS A 239 -10.32 16.16 -12.29
CA LYS A 239 -9.85 17.55 -12.07
C LYS A 239 -10.19 18.06 -10.66
N LYS A 240 -11.10 17.38 -9.99
CA LYS A 240 -11.57 17.67 -8.63
C LYS A 240 -11.51 16.39 -7.81
N ILE A 241 -11.37 16.52 -6.49
CA ILE A 241 -11.28 15.37 -5.59
C ILE A 241 -12.53 14.47 -5.67
N ALA A 242 -13.72 15.05 -5.89
CA ALA A 242 -14.95 14.27 -6.10
C ALA A 242 -14.84 13.30 -7.27
N GLU A 243 -14.32 13.78 -8.39
CA GLU A 243 -14.13 12.95 -9.59
C GLU A 243 -13.06 11.87 -9.36
N ILE A 244 -11.97 12.19 -8.65
CA ILE A 244 -10.92 11.25 -8.28
C ILE A 244 -11.50 10.11 -7.43
N LYS A 245 -12.28 10.44 -6.40
CA LYS A 245 -12.90 9.44 -5.51
C LYS A 245 -13.93 8.58 -6.23
N ALA A 246 -14.76 9.17 -7.08
CA ALA A 246 -15.70 8.41 -7.90
C ALA A 246 -14.97 7.43 -8.84
N ARG A 247 -13.79 7.81 -9.37
CA ARG A 247 -12.97 6.93 -10.20
C ARG A 247 -12.30 5.83 -9.40
N GLU A 248 -11.81 6.11 -8.20
CA GLU A 248 -11.31 5.10 -7.27
C GLU A 248 -12.41 4.08 -6.95
N GLU A 249 -13.62 4.54 -6.63
CA GLU A 249 -14.79 3.67 -6.39
C GLU A 249 -15.16 2.82 -7.61
N ILE A 250 -15.05 3.37 -8.83
CA ILE A 250 -15.22 2.58 -10.07
C ILE A 250 -14.19 1.44 -10.14
N ILE A 251 -12.92 1.68 -9.80
CA ILE A 251 -11.90 0.62 -9.79
C ILE A 251 -12.22 -0.44 -8.73
N GLU A 252 -12.64 -0.03 -7.53
CA GLU A 252 -13.05 -0.97 -6.47
C GLU A 252 -14.28 -1.79 -6.87
N ASN A 253 -15.27 -1.17 -7.52
CA ASN A 253 -16.46 -1.85 -8.02
C ASN A 253 -16.10 -2.83 -9.15
N ILE A 254 -15.20 -2.47 -10.05
CA ILE A 254 -14.68 -3.38 -11.09
C ILE A 254 -14.04 -4.61 -10.43
N LYS A 255 -13.12 -4.43 -9.47
CA LYS A 255 -12.49 -5.56 -8.77
C LYS A 255 -13.52 -6.43 -8.06
N LYS A 256 -14.51 -5.84 -7.40
CA LYS A 256 -15.61 -6.56 -6.73
C LYS A 256 -16.44 -7.40 -7.71
N GLU A 257 -16.84 -6.83 -8.84
CA GLU A 257 -17.61 -7.56 -9.86
C GLU A 257 -16.76 -8.63 -10.56
N LEU A 258 -15.47 -8.40 -10.79
CA LEU A 258 -14.55 -9.43 -11.30
C LEU A 258 -14.38 -10.60 -10.32
N LYS A 259 -14.27 -10.33 -9.01
CA LYS A 259 -14.26 -11.39 -7.98
C LYS A 259 -15.56 -12.18 -7.96
N LYS A 260 -16.69 -11.48 -8.03
CA LYS A 260 -18.01 -12.13 -8.12
C LYS A 260 -18.12 -13.02 -9.37
N GLU A 261 -17.58 -12.57 -10.50
CA GLU A 261 -17.59 -13.37 -11.73
C GLU A 261 -16.65 -14.59 -11.64
N PHE A 262 -15.38 -14.40 -11.25
CA PHE A 262 -14.35 -15.44 -11.40
C PHE A 262 -14.07 -16.26 -10.13
N GLU A 263 -14.50 -15.78 -8.96
CA GLU A 263 -14.44 -16.58 -7.73
C GLU A 263 -15.77 -17.23 -7.40
N ASP A 264 -16.91 -16.67 -7.81
CA ASP A 264 -18.23 -17.15 -7.41
C ASP A 264 -19.06 -17.70 -8.59
N ALA A 265 -19.39 -16.89 -9.60
CA ALA A 265 -20.26 -17.31 -10.70
C ALA A 265 -19.62 -18.39 -11.59
N ALA A 266 -18.39 -18.15 -12.02
CA ALA A 266 -17.52 -19.08 -12.72
C ALA A 266 -16.26 -19.29 -11.86
N PRO A 267 -16.29 -20.18 -10.86
CA PRO A 267 -15.24 -20.31 -9.83
C PRO A 267 -13.94 -20.92 -10.39
N ILE A 268 -13.22 -20.15 -11.19
CA ILE A 268 -11.96 -20.52 -11.87
C ILE A 268 -10.80 -20.58 -10.87
N GLY A 269 -10.80 -19.64 -9.92
CA GLY A 269 -9.75 -19.48 -8.93
C GLY A 269 -10.08 -18.34 -7.97
N ASN A 270 -9.09 -17.93 -7.20
CA ASN A 270 -9.20 -16.87 -6.20
C ASN A 270 -8.17 -15.78 -6.46
N THR A 271 -8.49 -14.56 -6.01
CA THR A 271 -7.58 -13.42 -6.09
C THR A 271 -6.35 -13.63 -5.22
N ILE A 272 -5.17 -13.54 -5.82
CA ILE A 272 -3.88 -13.67 -5.11
C ILE A 272 -3.14 -12.34 -4.99
N TYR A 273 -3.49 -11.36 -5.81
CA TYR A 273 -2.95 -9.99 -5.76
C TYR A 273 -3.90 -9.02 -6.45
N GLU A 274 -4.00 -7.80 -5.92
CA GLU A 274 -4.66 -6.67 -6.58
C GLU A 274 -4.04 -5.34 -6.16
N ASP A 275 -4.03 -4.37 -7.06
CA ASP A 275 -3.65 -2.98 -6.80
C ASP A 275 -4.61 -2.03 -7.54
N THR A 276 -4.26 -0.75 -7.60
CA THR A 276 -5.04 0.24 -8.37
C THR A 276 -5.09 -0.07 -9.87
N ASN A 277 -4.16 -0.85 -10.40
CA ASN A 277 -3.92 -1.08 -11.82
C ASN A 277 -4.28 -2.48 -12.31
N GLY A 278 -4.71 -3.39 -11.44
CA GLY A 278 -5.14 -4.71 -11.87
C GLY A 278 -5.41 -5.68 -10.74
N ILE A 279 -5.92 -6.85 -11.13
CA ILE A 279 -6.28 -7.95 -10.25
C ILE A 279 -5.84 -9.28 -10.90
N TYR A 280 -5.33 -10.20 -10.07
CA TYR A 280 -4.70 -11.44 -10.53
C TYR A 280 -5.29 -12.64 -9.79
N PHE A 281 -5.68 -13.66 -10.55
CA PHE A 281 -6.34 -14.86 -10.06
C PHE A 281 -5.48 -16.10 -10.25
N THR A 282 -5.57 -17.07 -9.34
CA THR A 282 -5.19 -18.44 -9.67
C THR A 282 -6.01 -18.95 -10.84
N PHE A 283 -5.42 -19.77 -11.71
CA PHE A 283 -6.05 -20.20 -12.94
C PHE A 283 -5.73 -21.67 -13.23
N PRO A 284 -6.71 -22.47 -13.72
CA PRO A 284 -6.51 -23.88 -14.01
C PRO A 284 -5.55 -24.09 -15.19
N ASN A 285 -4.63 -25.04 -15.05
CA ASN A 285 -3.90 -25.56 -16.20
C ASN A 285 -4.74 -26.63 -16.92
N LEU A 286 -5.14 -26.35 -18.15
CA LEU A 286 -5.92 -27.20 -19.04
C LEU A 286 -5.12 -27.57 -20.31
N ASN A 287 -3.80 -27.44 -20.27
CA ASN A 287 -2.92 -27.51 -21.44
C ASN A 287 -3.38 -26.49 -22.50
N ASP A 288 -3.50 -26.92 -23.77
CA ASP A 288 -3.88 -26.05 -24.90
C ASP A 288 -5.20 -25.30 -24.69
N LYS A 289 -6.14 -25.89 -23.91
CA LYS A 289 -7.45 -25.29 -23.63
C LYS A 289 -7.41 -24.14 -22.62
N SER A 290 -6.30 -23.95 -21.89
CA SER A 290 -6.19 -22.82 -20.94
C SER A 290 -6.30 -21.48 -21.66
N LYS A 291 -5.81 -21.41 -22.90
CA LYS A 291 -5.89 -20.21 -23.73
C LYS A 291 -7.33 -19.86 -24.11
N GLU A 292 -8.11 -20.85 -24.52
CA GLU A 292 -9.53 -20.67 -24.87
C GLU A 292 -10.33 -20.19 -23.66
N LEU A 293 -10.13 -20.84 -22.49
CA LEU A 293 -10.76 -20.43 -21.25
C LEU A 293 -10.37 -18.99 -20.85
N ALA A 294 -9.09 -18.64 -20.97
CA ALA A 294 -8.60 -17.30 -20.64
C ALA A 294 -9.17 -16.24 -21.58
N ARG A 295 -9.40 -16.57 -22.86
CA ARG A 295 -10.09 -15.70 -23.81
C ARG A 295 -11.54 -15.45 -23.39
N GLU A 296 -12.30 -16.51 -23.06
CA GLU A 296 -13.68 -16.36 -22.56
C GLU A 296 -13.73 -15.50 -21.29
N CYS A 297 -12.77 -15.67 -20.38
CA CYS A 297 -12.65 -14.85 -19.17
C CYS A 297 -12.33 -13.39 -19.52
N ALA A 298 -11.41 -13.15 -20.46
CA ALA A 298 -11.06 -11.81 -20.91
C ALA A 298 -12.25 -11.08 -21.55
N GLU A 299 -13.08 -11.77 -22.32
CA GLU A 299 -14.32 -11.23 -22.92
C GLU A 299 -15.32 -10.80 -21.82
N LYS A 300 -15.56 -11.64 -20.82
CA LYS A 300 -16.41 -11.30 -19.66
C LYS A 300 -15.84 -10.16 -18.82
N ALA A 301 -14.53 -10.17 -18.56
CA ALA A 301 -13.86 -9.12 -17.82
C ALA A 301 -13.94 -7.78 -18.56
N LEU A 302 -13.78 -7.79 -19.89
CA LEU A 302 -13.94 -6.62 -20.73
C LEU A 302 -15.34 -6.02 -20.60
N GLU A 303 -16.39 -6.85 -20.64
CA GLU A 303 -17.78 -6.40 -20.45
C GLU A 303 -17.98 -5.71 -19.10
N ILE A 304 -17.51 -6.33 -18.00
CA ILE A 304 -17.60 -5.76 -16.66
C ILE A 304 -16.88 -4.41 -16.61
N ILE A 305 -15.64 -4.35 -17.08
CA ILE A 305 -14.83 -3.12 -17.04
C ILE A 305 -15.48 -1.99 -17.84
N TYR A 306 -16.01 -2.30 -19.02
CA TYR A 306 -16.66 -1.33 -19.89
C TYR A 306 -17.99 -0.85 -19.32
N ARG A 307 -18.79 -1.75 -18.72
CA ARG A 307 -20.03 -1.39 -18.03
C ARG A 307 -19.77 -0.45 -16.85
N GLU A 308 -18.90 -0.86 -15.93
CA GLU A 308 -18.65 -0.10 -14.69
C GLU A 308 -17.90 1.21 -14.95
N SER A 309 -16.94 1.24 -15.89
CA SER A 309 -16.20 2.47 -16.23
C SER A 309 -16.92 3.38 -17.24
N ASN A 310 -18.05 2.92 -17.78
CA ASN A 310 -18.74 3.49 -18.93
C ASN A 310 -17.81 3.66 -20.15
N ASN A 311 -17.05 2.61 -20.48
CA ASN A 311 -16.11 2.51 -21.61
C ASN A 311 -14.91 3.48 -21.55
N GLU A 312 -14.50 3.88 -20.35
CA GLU A 312 -13.39 4.85 -20.17
C GLU A 312 -12.07 4.20 -19.75
N LEU A 313 -12.13 3.04 -19.11
CA LEU A 313 -10.96 2.27 -18.73
C LEU A 313 -10.61 1.30 -19.86
N TRP A 314 -9.33 1.23 -20.23
CA TRP A 314 -8.84 0.39 -21.32
C TRP A 314 -8.01 -0.76 -20.76
N PRO A 315 -8.57 -1.98 -20.69
CA PRO A 315 -7.88 -3.10 -20.08
C PRO A 315 -7.06 -3.89 -21.10
N PHE A 316 -6.16 -4.70 -20.56
CA PHE A 316 -5.51 -5.81 -21.23
C PHE A 316 -5.41 -6.97 -20.25
N PHE A 317 -5.14 -8.17 -20.77
CA PHE A 317 -5.20 -9.40 -20.00
C PHE A 317 -3.91 -10.18 -20.16
N THR A 318 -3.55 -10.94 -19.13
CA THR A 318 -2.35 -11.79 -19.18
C THR A 318 -2.66 -13.19 -18.72
N LEU A 319 -1.97 -14.16 -19.29
CA LEU A 319 -1.95 -15.55 -18.83
C LEU A 319 -0.51 -16.01 -18.70
N SER A 320 -0.06 -16.28 -17.47
CA SER A 320 1.29 -16.74 -17.18
C SER A 320 1.57 -18.11 -17.81
N ARG A 321 2.82 -18.53 -17.94
CA ARG A 321 3.15 -19.94 -18.24
C ARG A 321 2.58 -20.91 -17.19
N ALA A 322 2.45 -22.19 -17.53
CA ALA A 322 2.17 -23.22 -16.54
C ALA A 322 3.34 -23.33 -15.55
N SER A 323 3.01 -23.36 -14.26
CA SER A 323 4.01 -23.39 -13.20
C SER A 323 3.52 -24.21 -12.02
N ALA A 324 4.47 -24.89 -11.39
CA ALA A 324 4.25 -25.53 -10.09
C ALA A 324 4.17 -24.50 -8.96
N THR A 325 4.61 -23.25 -9.15
CA THR A 325 4.61 -22.18 -8.13
C THR A 325 3.97 -20.90 -8.66
N LEU A 326 3.48 -20.03 -7.78
CA LEU A 326 2.88 -18.74 -8.16
C LEU A 326 3.87 -17.56 -8.23
N THR A 327 5.18 -17.85 -8.13
CA THR A 327 6.26 -16.83 -8.24
C THR A 327 6.30 -16.12 -9.59
N THR A 328 5.69 -16.73 -10.62
CA THR A 328 5.52 -16.15 -11.95
C THR A 328 4.71 -14.85 -11.93
N ILE A 329 4.01 -14.55 -10.83
CA ILE A 329 3.28 -13.29 -10.65
C ILE A 329 4.17 -12.06 -10.83
N SER A 330 5.44 -12.12 -10.44
CA SER A 330 6.39 -11.03 -10.63
C SER A 330 6.64 -10.71 -12.10
N GLU A 331 6.80 -11.74 -12.93
CA GLU A 331 6.95 -11.61 -14.38
C GLU A 331 5.68 -10.99 -15.00
N GLU A 332 4.50 -11.39 -14.50
CA GLU A 332 3.21 -10.82 -14.92
C GLU A 332 3.08 -9.33 -14.51
N LEU A 333 3.43 -8.99 -13.27
CA LEU A 333 3.38 -7.62 -12.75
C LEU A 333 4.37 -6.70 -13.50
N LYS A 334 5.59 -7.17 -13.77
CA LYS A 334 6.59 -6.44 -14.55
C LYS A 334 6.11 -6.20 -15.98
N PHE A 335 5.62 -7.25 -16.63
CA PHE A 335 5.05 -7.14 -17.98
C PHE A 335 3.86 -6.17 -18.01
N ALA A 336 2.96 -6.25 -17.03
CA ALA A 336 1.82 -5.36 -16.92
C ALA A 336 2.25 -3.90 -16.70
N SER A 337 3.25 -3.65 -15.84
CA SER A 337 3.82 -2.32 -15.59
C SER A 337 4.36 -1.67 -16.87
N GLU A 338 5.06 -2.44 -17.72
CA GLU A 338 5.55 -1.96 -19.02
C GLU A 338 4.41 -1.64 -19.99
N LYS A 339 3.41 -2.54 -20.10
CA LYS A 339 2.26 -2.35 -21.01
C LYS A 339 1.35 -1.18 -20.59
N ARG A 340 1.21 -0.90 -19.30
CA ARG A 340 0.44 0.26 -18.79
C ARG A 340 1.00 1.62 -19.24
N LYS A 341 2.29 1.69 -19.63
CA LYS A 341 2.88 2.93 -20.18
C LYS A 341 2.22 3.34 -21.51
N ILE A 342 1.49 2.43 -22.17
CA ILE A 342 0.74 2.69 -23.40
C ILE A 342 -0.59 3.37 -23.01
N PRO A 343 -0.82 4.66 -23.34
CA PRO A 343 -1.96 5.41 -22.84
C PRO A 343 -3.33 4.83 -23.21
N LYS A 344 -3.41 4.14 -24.35
CA LYS A 344 -4.59 3.44 -24.84
C LYS A 344 -4.14 2.13 -25.48
N ILE A 345 -4.35 1.03 -24.76
CA ILE A 345 -4.09 -0.33 -25.27
C ILE A 345 -5.40 -0.91 -25.82
N SER A 346 -5.31 -1.63 -26.93
CA SER A 346 -6.43 -2.46 -27.40
C SER A 346 -6.66 -3.59 -26.40
N PRO A 347 -7.91 -4.03 -26.18
CA PRO A 347 -8.18 -5.21 -25.38
C PRO A 347 -7.49 -6.43 -25.99
N THR A 348 -6.38 -6.85 -25.38
CA THR A 348 -5.54 -7.93 -25.87
C THR A 348 -5.18 -8.86 -24.71
N LEU A 349 -5.30 -10.16 -24.94
CA LEU A 349 -4.83 -11.20 -24.05
C LEU A 349 -3.41 -11.63 -24.45
N PHE A 350 -2.45 -11.45 -23.54
CA PHE A 350 -1.06 -11.82 -23.70
C PHE A 350 -0.78 -13.16 -23.03
N VAL A 351 -0.64 -14.23 -23.83
CA VAL A 351 -0.40 -15.59 -23.35
C VAL A 351 1.09 -15.90 -23.41
N LYS A 352 1.70 -16.19 -22.25
CA LYS A 352 3.07 -16.70 -22.21
C LYS A 352 3.07 -18.20 -22.49
N LYS A 353 3.88 -18.64 -23.46
CA LYS A 353 4.09 -20.07 -23.75
C LYS A 353 4.96 -20.72 -22.69
N ASP A 354 4.93 -22.05 -22.63
CA ASP A 354 5.69 -22.81 -21.62
C ASP A 354 7.20 -22.89 -21.95
N ASP A 355 7.58 -22.65 -23.22
CA ASP A 355 8.97 -22.55 -23.63
C ASP A 355 9.58 -21.19 -23.24
N LYS A 356 10.88 -21.17 -22.91
CA LYS A 356 11.63 -20.00 -22.38
C LYS A 356 11.75 -18.80 -23.34
N GLU A 357 10.93 -18.70 -24.38
CA GLU A 357 10.88 -17.54 -25.27
C GLU A 357 10.37 -16.31 -24.52
N LYS A 358 10.93 -15.14 -24.85
CA LYS A 358 10.46 -13.85 -24.29
C LYS A 358 9.14 -13.38 -24.92
N GLU A 359 8.75 -13.97 -26.05
CA GLU A 359 7.58 -13.56 -26.81
C GLU A 359 6.29 -14.14 -26.20
N ARG A 360 5.27 -13.28 -26.08
CA ARG A 360 3.92 -13.67 -25.68
C ARG A 360 3.04 -13.69 -26.92
N GLU A 361 2.19 -14.70 -27.03
CA GLU A 361 1.15 -14.71 -28.05
C GLU A 361 0.11 -13.63 -27.73
N GLU A 362 -0.22 -12.81 -28.71
CA GLU A 362 -1.21 -11.74 -28.59
C GLU A 362 -2.53 -12.20 -29.22
N ILE A 363 -3.62 -12.12 -28.45
CA ILE A 363 -4.97 -12.48 -28.90
C ILE A 363 -5.84 -11.26 -28.69
N ASP A 364 -6.35 -10.70 -29.78
CA ASP A 364 -7.31 -9.61 -29.70
C ASP A 364 -8.63 -10.10 -29.10
N ILE A 365 -9.13 -9.33 -28.13
CA ILE A 365 -10.41 -9.56 -27.50
C ILE A 365 -11.41 -8.65 -28.18
N GLU A 366 -12.33 -9.25 -28.93
CA GLU A 366 -13.35 -8.51 -29.64
C GLU A 366 -14.21 -7.73 -28.65
N SER A 367 -14.38 -6.44 -28.94
CA SER A 367 -15.28 -5.60 -28.18
C SER A 367 -16.51 -5.30 -29.01
N ASN A 368 -17.69 -5.51 -28.43
CA ASN A 368 -18.95 -5.01 -28.98
C ASN A 368 -19.06 -3.47 -28.88
N PHE A 369 -18.09 -2.81 -28.22
CA PHE A 369 -18.04 -1.37 -28.10
C PHE A 369 -17.28 -0.76 -29.28
N ASP A 370 -18.03 -0.16 -30.18
CA ASP A 370 -17.48 0.72 -31.21
C ASP A 370 -17.51 2.18 -30.74
N MET A 371 -16.32 2.78 -30.66
CA MET A 371 -16.15 4.14 -30.12
C MET A 371 -16.81 5.20 -31.01
N GLU A 372 -16.78 5.02 -32.33
CA GLU A 372 -17.37 5.95 -33.29
C GLU A 372 -18.89 5.95 -33.19
N THR A 373 -19.50 4.76 -33.25
CA THR A 373 -20.94 4.57 -33.11
C THR A 373 -21.47 5.09 -31.77
N GLU A 374 -20.77 4.82 -30.66
CA GLU A 374 -21.20 5.32 -29.34
C GLU A 374 -21.03 6.84 -29.21
N PHE A 375 -19.99 7.42 -29.81
CA PHE A 375 -19.83 8.86 -29.88
C PHE A 375 -20.98 9.51 -30.65
N GLU A 376 -21.32 8.98 -31.83
CA GLU A 376 -22.45 9.47 -32.63
C GLU A 376 -23.79 9.34 -31.90
N ARG A 377 -24.04 8.20 -31.25
CA ARG A 377 -25.25 7.96 -30.45
C ARG A 377 -25.41 9.01 -29.35
N LEU A 378 -24.35 9.27 -28.58
CA LEU A 378 -24.37 10.27 -27.53
C LEU A 378 -24.49 11.70 -28.08
N ALA A 379 -23.82 12.01 -29.19
CA ALA A 379 -23.92 13.30 -29.86
C ALA A 379 -25.35 13.57 -30.37
N ASN A 380 -26.01 12.56 -30.93
CA ASN A 380 -27.40 12.66 -31.37
C ASN A 380 -28.36 12.86 -30.19
N LYS A 381 -28.16 12.16 -29.06
CA LYS A 381 -28.92 12.37 -27.82
C LYS A 381 -28.84 13.84 -27.33
N ILE A 382 -27.67 14.49 -27.48
CA ILE A 382 -27.49 15.91 -27.14
C ILE A 382 -28.28 16.80 -28.11
N ARG A 383 -28.21 16.53 -29.42
CA ARG A 383 -28.95 17.27 -30.46
C ARG A 383 -30.47 17.11 -30.35
N ASP A 384 -30.94 15.96 -29.86
CA ASP A 384 -32.37 15.72 -29.62
C ASP A 384 -32.90 16.58 -28.48
N LYS A 385 -32.11 16.78 -27.42
CA LYS A 385 -32.45 17.71 -26.33
C LYS A 385 -32.39 19.17 -26.79
N ARG A 386 -31.48 19.48 -27.71
CA ARG A 386 -31.26 20.83 -28.22
C ARG A 386 -30.75 20.81 -29.67
N LYS A 387 -31.66 21.09 -30.61
CA LYS A 387 -31.40 20.98 -32.06
C LYS A 387 -30.25 21.85 -32.57
N ASP A 388 -29.95 22.97 -31.89
CA ASP A 388 -28.85 23.90 -32.22
C ASP A 388 -27.56 23.63 -31.41
N ALA A 389 -27.46 22.52 -30.68
CA ALA A 389 -26.29 22.19 -29.90
C ALA A 389 -25.09 21.87 -30.80
N LYS A 390 -23.99 22.60 -30.60
CA LYS A 390 -22.68 22.24 -31.14
C LYS A 390 -22.04 21.19 -30.24
N ILE A 391 -21.37 20.22 -30.85
CA ILE A 391 -20.76 19.10 -30.15
C ILE A 391 -19.26 19.35 -29.98
N ASP A 392 -18.79 19.15 -28.76
CA ASP A 392 -17.38 19.22 -28.34
C ASP A 392 -17.01 17.96 -27.54
N ILE A 393 -15.73 17.72 -27.29
CA ILE A 393 -15.27 16.57 -26.49
C ILE A 393 -15.18 16.97 -25.02
N CYS A 394 -15.66 16.10 -24.13
CA CYS A 394 -15.58 16.34 -22.69
C CYS A 394 -14.12 16.50 -22.22
N PRO A 395 -13.74 17.62 -21.59
CA PRO A 395 -12.35 17.89 -21.22
C PRO A 395 -11.88 17.13 -19.97
N VAL A 396 -12.76 16.35 -19.33
CA VAL A 396 -12.46 15.49 -18.17
C VAL A 396 -12.11 14.09 -18.64
N CYS A 397 -13.07 13.36 -19.24
CA CYS A 397 -12.80 12.00 -19.74
C CYS A 397 -12.04 11.96 -21.07
N ARG A 398 -12.09 13.04 -21.86
CA ARG A 398 -11.50 13.15 -23.22
C ARG A 398 -11.98 12.11 -24.22
N ILE A 399 -13.14 11.51 -23.96
CA ILE A 399 -13.73 10.45 -24.80
C ILE A 399 -15.13 10.85 -25.27
N ARG A 400 -16.01 11.23 -24.34
CA ARG A 400 -17.44 11.40 -24.62
C ARG A 400 -17.78 12.79 -25.18
N PRO A 401 -18.79 12.92 -26.06
CA PRO A 401 -19.25 14.21 -26.52
C PRO A 401 -19.96 14.98 -25.39
N LYS A 402 -19.98 16.30 -25.51
CA LYS A 402 -20.76 17.24 -24.70
C LYS A 402 -21.32 18.35 -25.60
N ASP A 403 -22.34 19.06 -25.12
CA ASP A 403 -22.67 20.38 -25.70
C ASP A 403 -21.44 21.29 -25.51
N GLU A 404 -21.05 22.04 -26.55
CA GLU A 404 -19.98 23.03 -26.49
C GLU A 404 -20.14 23.97 -25.29
N LYS A 405 -21.38 24.34 -24.94
CA LYS A 405 -21.71 25.21 -23.80
C LYS A 405 -21.63 24.52 -22.44
N ALA A 406 -21.66 23.18 -22.40
CA ALA A 406 -21.50 22.44 -21.15
C ALA A 406 -20.01 22.38 -20.76
N GLU A 407 -19.72 22.35 -19.45
CA GLU A 407 -18.33 22.17 -18.99
C GLU A 407 -17.82 20.73 -19.23
N ARG A 408 -18.72 19.74 -19.17
CA ARG A 408 -18.41 18.31 -19.23
C ARG A 408 -19.62 17.50 -19.74
N CYS A 409 -19.40 16.21 -19.99
CA CYS A 409 -20.49 15.28 -20.34
C CYS A 409 -21.29 14.84 -19.10
N GLU A 410 -22.51 14.34 -19.31
CA GLU A 410 -23.45 13.89 -18.25
C GLU A 410 -22.75 12.98 -17.22
N ILE A 411 -22.07 11.91 -17.68
CA ILE A 411 -21.38 10.95 -16.79
C ILE A 411 -20.30 11.61 -15.92
N CYS A 412 -19.55 12.58 -16.45
CA CYS A 412 -18.53 13.28 -15.67
C CYS A 412 -19.15 14.30 -14.69
N GLU A 413 -20.37 14.77 -14.93
CA GLU A 413 -21.13 15.58 -13.97
C GLU A 413 -21.67 14.69 -12.85
N ASP A 414 -22.22 13.52 -13.18
CA ASP A 414 -22.73 12.57 -12.17
C ASP A 414 -21.63 12.14 -11.19
N ARG A 415 -20.44 11.82 -11.69
CA ARG A 415 -19.26 11.48 -10.86
C ARG A 415 -18.82 12.60 -9.92
N ARG A 416 -19.20 13.84 -10.18
CA ARG A 416 -18.87 15.00 -9.31
C ARG A 416 -19.84 15.12 -8.14
N MET A 417 -21.09 14.70 -8.31
CA MET A 417 -22.18 15.00 -7.37
C MET A 417 -22.17 14.12 -6.10
N GLY A 418 -21.76 12.85 -6.20
CA GLY A 418 -21.89 11.88 -5.09
C GLY A 418 -21.08 12.20 -3.82
N ARG A 419 -19.94 12.91 -3.94
CA ARG A 419 -19.08 13.22 -2.78
C ARG A 419 -19.74 14.13 -1.76
N LEU A 420 -20.61 15.04 -2.21
CA LEU A 420 -21.30 15.96 -1.31
C LEU A 420 -22.34 15.24 -0.46
N GLU A 421 -23.04 14.26 -1.04
CA GLU A 421 -24.03 13.45 -0.32
C GLU A 421 -23.38 12.58 0.76
N GLN A 422 -22.24 11.95 0.45
CA GLN A 422 -21.45 11.21 1.44
C GLN A 422 -20.93 12.10 2.57
N TRP A 423 -20.47 13.32 2.25
CA TRP A 423 -20.05 14.27 3.28
C TRP A 423 -21.24 14.68 4.16
N LEU A 424 -22.41 14.96 3.58
CA LEU A 424 -23.61 15.31 4.34
C LEU A 424 -24.07 14.19 5.29
N SER A 425 -23.85 12.92 4.94
CA SER A 425 -24.17 11.79 5.82
C SER A 425 -23.12 11.54 6.90
N ASN A 426 -21.84 11.83 6.64
CA ASN A 426 -20.75 11.75 7.62
C ASN A 426 -19.70 12.86 7.43
N ARG A 427 -19.75 13.87 8.31
CA ARG A 427 -18.91 15.09 8.24
C ARG A 427 -17.60 15.01 9.03
N GLN A 428 -17.21 13.83 9.53
CA GLN A 428 -15.96 13.69 10.30
C GLN A 428 -14.71 13.99 9.48
N ASN A 429 -14.72 13.69 8.18
CA ASN A 429 -13.65 14.05 7.26
C ASN A 429 -14.08 15.24 6.40
N THR A 430 -13.17 16.17 6.16
CA THR A 430 -13.44 17.28 5.25
C THR A 430 -13.39 16.85 3.79
N VAL A 431 -14.26 17.47 2.97
CA VAL A 431 -14.19 17.38 1.50
C VAL A 431 -13.65 18.65 0.84
N TRP A 432 -13.35 19.67 1.62
CA TRP A 432 -13.04 21.02 1.15
C TRP A 432 -11.55 21.31 1.32
N ILE A 433 -10.84 21.59 0.22
CA ILE A 433 -9.41 21.96 0.27
C ILE A 433 -9.20 23.22 1.13
N ASP A 434 -10.19 24.12 1.11
CA ASP A 434 -10.16 25.36 1.87
C ASP A 434 -10.19 25.14 3.40
N GLU A 435 -10.73 24.01 3.86
CA GLU A 435 -10.70 23.58 5.28
C GLU A 435 -9.36 22.98 5.71
N ILE A 436 -8.52 22.57 4.76
CA ILE A 436 -7.19 22.01 5.02
C ILE A 436 -6.11 23.08 4.90
N ALA A 437 -6.42 24.22 4.29
CA ALA A 437 -5.47 25.29 4.11
C ALA A 437 -4.95 25.82 5.45
N ASP A 438 -3.63 25.86 5.62
CA ASP A 438 -3.00 26.46 6.79
C ASP A 438 -3.28 27.98 6.90
N LYS A 439 -2.79 28.61 7.97
CA LYS A 439 -2.88 30.08 8.15
C LYS A 439 -2.24 30.90 7.01
N ASN A 440 -1.37 30.31 6.20
CA ASN A 440 -0.76 30.92 5.02
C ASN A 440 -1.55 30.65 3.72
N ASN A 441 -2.72 30.02 3.81
CA ASN A 441 -3.52 29.52 2.68
C ASN A 441 -2.78 28.51 1.80
N ARG A 442 -1.95 27.65 2.39
CA ARG A 442 -1.20 26.60 1.73
C ARG A 442 -1.66 25.22 2.16
N VAL A 443 -1.57 24.28 1.23
CA VAL A 443 -1.82 22.85 1.43
C VAL A 443 -0.62 22.07 0.94
N ALA A 444 -0.37 20.91 1.54
CA ALA A 444 0.66 19.97 1.16
C ALA A 444 0.03 18.68 0.63
N LEU A 445 0.48 18.21 -0.53
CA LEU A 445 0.30 16.84 -0.99
C LEU A 445 1.51 16.03 -0.51
N ILE A 446 1.26 15.05 0.35
CA ILE A 446 2.22 14.02 0.76
C ILE A 446 1.89 12.76 -0.04
N SER A 447 2.84 12.28 -0.83
CA SER A 447 2.76 10.97 -1.49
C SER A 447 3.83 10.04 -0.96
N LEU A 448 3.42 8.84 -0.57
CA LEU A 448 4.28 7.76 -0.11
C LEU A 448 4.24 6.63 -1.11
N ASN A 449 5.38 6.03 -1.44
CA ASN A 449 5.45 4.93 -2.40
C ASN A 449 6.46 3.86 -1.98
N PHE A 450 6.04 2.59 -1.98
CA PHE A 450 6.95 1.45 -1.83
C PHE A 450 7.40 0.92 -3.20
N CYS A 451 8.61 0.36 -3.26
CA CYS A 451 9.06 -0.43 -4.40
C CYS A 451 9.10 -1.92 -4.02
N LEU A 452 8.08 -2.68 -4.43
CA LEU A 452 7.93 -4.10 -4.09
C LEU A 452 8.45 -5.07 -5.16
N ASP A 453 8.94 -4.58 -6.30
CA ASP A 453 9.31 -5.40 -7.46
C ASP A 453 10.24 -6.57 -7.08
N ASN A 454 11.35 -6.27 -6.41
CA ASN A 454 12.34 -7.27 -5.98
C ASN A 454 11.87 -8.12 -4.78
N TRP A 455 10.77 -7.74 -4.13
CA TRP A 455 10.15 -8.56 -3.08
C TRP A 455 9.17 -9.56 -3.68
N LEU A 456 8.41 -9.15 -4.69
CA LEU A 456 7.40 -9.98 -5.34
C LEU A 456 8.00 -11.03 -6.29
N ASP A 457 9.19 -10.79 -6.84
CA ASP A 457 9.96 -11.79 -7.62
C ASP A 457 10.77 -12.78 -6.77
N GLY A 458 10.82 -12.54 -5.46
CA GLY A 458 11.54 -13.36 -4.49
C GLY A 458 13.03 -13.05 -4.38
N THR A 459 13.57 -12.08 -5.10
CA THR A 459 14.98 -11.67 -5.03
C THR A 459 15.34 -11.24 -3.61
N MET A 460 14.59 -10.31 -3.02
CA MET A 460 14.80 -9.83 -1.64
C MET A 460 14.44 -10.88 -0.58
N ILE A 461 13.52 -11.81 -0.88
CA ILE A 461 13.21 -12.93 0.01
C ILE A 461 14.43 -13.86 0.14
N GLY A 462 15.25 -13.99 -0.91
CA GLY A 462 16.54 -14.68 -0.86
C GLY A 462 17.57 -14.06 0.09
N THR A 463 17.33 -12.84 0.60
CA THR A 463 18.17 -12.23 1.65
C THR A 463 17.74 -12.61 3.07
N LEU A 464 16.63 -13.35 3.20
CA LEU A 464 16.07 -13.79 4.47
C LEU A 464 16.43 -15.25 4.69
N TYR A 465 17.11 -15.56 5.79
CA TYR A 465 17.50 -16.93 6.07
C TYR A 465 16.33 -17.71 6.66
N SER A 466 16.12 -18.97 6.28
CA SER A 466 15.13 -19.86 6.89
C SER A 466 15.69 -20.63 8.10
N GLN A 467 16.99 -20.94 8.06
CA GLN A 467 17.75 -21.61 9.13
C GLN A 467 19.18 -21.03 9.21
N SER A 468 19.86 -21.20 10.35
CA SER A 468 21.29 -20.90 10.46
C SER A 468 22.16 -22.12 10.17
N PHE A 469 23.41 -21.92 9.75
CA PHE A 469 24.37 -23.02 9.58
C PHE A 469 24.61 -23.79 10.89
N GLU A 470 24.55 -23.10 12.04
CA GLU A 470 24.64 -23.72 13.36
C GLU A 470 23.43 -24.60 13.67
N ASP A 471 22.21 -24.13 13.38
CA ASP A 471 20.99 -24.92 13.56
C ASP A 471 21.02 -26.18 12.68
N TRP A 472 21.46 -26.03 11.43
CA TRP A 472 21.64 -27.14 10.48
C TRP A 472 22.63 -28.19 11.00
N LYS A 473 23.85 -27.78 11.34
CA LYS A 473 24.91 -28.68 11.84
C LYS A 473 24.49 -29.38 13.13
N ASN A 474 23.68 -28.73 13.95
CA ASN A 474 23.13 -29.32 15.15
C ASN A 474 21.92 -30.25 14.90
N GLY A 475 21.35 -30.23 13.70
CA GLY A 475 20.21 -31.03 13.30
C GLY A 475 20.48 -32.53 13.28
N GLU A 476 19.42 -33.31 13.54
CA GLU A 476 19.51 -34.77 13.62
C GLU A 476 19.98 -35.41 12.32
N ARG A 477 19.52 -34.92 11.16
CA ARG A 477 19.85 -35.49 9.85
C ARG A 477 21.33 -35.32 9.48
N TYR A 478 21.97 -34.21 9.88
CA TYR A 478 23.41 -34.04 9.77
C TYR A 478 24.15 -35.04 10.67
N LYS A 479 23.70 -35.18 11.93
CA LYS A 479 24.31 -36.07 12.94
C LYS A 479 24.06 -37.57 12.70
N LYS A 480 23.19 -37.96 11.76
CA LYS A 480 22.92 -39.36 11.44
C LYS A 480 24.22 -40.08 11.04
N LYS A 481 24.41 -41.30 11.56
CA LYS A 481 25.57 -42.15 11.27
C LYS A 481 25.78 -42.36 9.76
N THR A 482 24.69 -42.54 9.01
CA THR A 482 24.73 -42.70 7.55
C THR A 482 25.34 -41.47 6.87
N THR A 483 24.88 -40.27 7.22
CA THR A 483 25.41 -39.00 6.71
C THR A 483 26.90 -38.88 7.05
N GLN A 484 27.26 -39.08 8.33
CA GLN A 484 28.66 -38.94 8.78
C GLN A 484 29.61 -39.95 8.13
N ASN A 485 29.14 -41.19 7.88
CA ASN A 485 29.91 -42.19 7.15
C ASN A 485 30.14 -41.75 5.70
N ILE A 486 29.12 -41.24 5.01
CA ILE A 486 29.28 -40.72 3.64
C ILE A 486 30.31 -39.59 3.60
N LEU A 487 30.23 -38.63 4.52
CA LEU A 487 31.19 -37.52 4.60
C LEU A 487 32.63 -38.02 4.74
N LYS A 488 32.84 -39.04 5.59
CA LYS A 488 34.15 -39.66 5.80
C LYS A 488 34.62 -40.48 4.59
N ASP A 489 33.78 -41.36 4.06
CA ASP A 489 34.11 -42.28 2.96
C ASP A 489 34.39 -41.52 1.65
N ARG A 490 33.71 -40.39 1.44
CA ARG A 490 33.91 -39.50 0.29
C ARG A 490 34.98 -38.43 0.52
N SER A 491 35.62 -38.42 1.69
CA SER A 491 36.67 -37.46 2.07
C SER A 491 36.21 -35.99 1.93
N ILE A 492 34.93 -35.72 2.24
CA ILE A 492 34.38 -34.35 2.25
C ILE A 492 34.93 -33.65 3.49
N LYS A 493 35.65 -32.53 3.28
CA LYS A 493 36.38 -31.83 4.34
C LYS A 493 35.42 -31.28 5.41
N GLN A 494 35.63 -31.69 6.65
CA GLN A 494 34.98 -31.14 7.84
C GLN A 494 35.99 -30.28 8.61
N THR A 495 35.75 -28.98 8.62
CA THR A 495 36.63 -27.93 9.16
C THR A 495 36.27 -27.52 10.58
N GLY A 496 35.05 -27.82 11.01
CA GLY A 496 34.50 -27.33 12.28
C GLY A 496 33.71 -26.03 12.11
N ASN A 497 33.95 -25.25 11.05
CA ASN A 497 33.10 -24.11 10.68
C ASN A 497 31.84 -24.62 9.96
N PRO A 498 30.62 -24.38 10.48
CA PRO A 498 29.39 -24.86 9.85
C PRO A 498 29.16 -24.37 8.42
N GLU A 499 29.52 -23.13 8.11
CA GLU A 499 29.34 -22.56 6.77
C GLU A 499 30.30 -23.21 5.76
N GLU A 500 31.58 -23.36 6.12
CA GLU A 500 32.56 -24.06 5.26
C GLU A 500 32.18 -25.54 5.07
N ASP A 501 31.68 -26.19 6.13
CA ASP A 501 31.23 -27.58 6.06
C ASP A 501 30.00 -27.73 5.13
N ALA A 502 29.03 -26.82 5.20
CA ALA A 502 27.88 -26.79 4.30
C ALA A 502 28.31 -26.61 2.84
N LEU A 503 29.23 -25.66 2.59
CA LEU A 503 29.76 -25.39 1.26
C LEU A 503 30.51 -26.58 0.68
N ASN A 504 31.31 -27.29 1.48
CA ASN A 504 32.03 -28.48 1.04
C ASN A 504 31.06 -29.60 0.63
N ILE A 505 29.95 -29.78 1.36
CA ILE A 505 28.91 -30.74 1.00
C ILE A 505 28.20 -30.32 -0.29
N ALA A 506 27.82 -29.05 -0.41
CA ALA A 506 27.13 -28.53 -1.58
C ALA A 506 27.99 -28.65 -2.86
N LYS A 507 29.29 -28.30 -2.78
CA LYS A 507 30.26 -28.49 -3.88
C LYS A 507 30.35 -29.96 -4.30
N TRP A 508 30.45 -30.87 -3.33
CA TRP A 508 30.50 -32.29 -3.63
C TRP A 508 29.23 -32.77 -4.34
N ILE A 509 28.05 -32.33 -3.90
CA ILE A 509 26.78 -32.66 -4.54
C ILE A 509 26.76 -32.16 -6.00
N ALA A 510 27.12 -30.90 -6.23
CA ALA A 510 27.14 -30.30 -7.56
C ALA A 510 28.04 -31.07 -8.54
N GLU A 511 29.18 -31.54 -8.07
CA GLU A 511 30.12 -32.34 -8.88
C GLU A 511 29.68 -33.81 -9.09
N ASN A 512 28.71 -34.32 -8.31
CA ASN A 512 28.42 -35.76 -8.21
C ASN A 512 26.92 -36.14 -8.30
N GLN A 513 26.08 -35.35 -8.96
CA GLN A 513 24.61 -35.47 -8.96
C GLN A 513 24.04 -36.88 -9.21
N ARG A 514 24.70 -37.71 -10.02
CA ARG A 514 24.24 -39.08 -10.35
C ARG A 514 24.54 -40.11 -9.27
N ARG A 515 25.24 -39.73 -8.19
CA ARG A 515 25.60 -40.63 -7.08
C ARG A 515 24.40 -40.85 -6.17
N THR A 516 24.25 -42.09 -5.71
CA THR A 516 23.18 -42.49 -4.77
C THR A 516 23.22 -41.72 -3.45
N GLU A 517 24.40 -41.27 -3.03
CA GLU A 517 24.65 -40.55 -1.79
C GLU A 517 24.12 -39.11 -1.79
N VAL A 518 23.92 -38.52 -2.99
CA VAL A 518 23.41 -37.15 -3.14
C VAL A 518 22.09 -36.97 -2.42
N LYS A 519 21.19 -37.96 -2.52
CA LYS A 519 19.90 -37.92 -1.82
C LYS A 519 20.07 -37.75 -0.31
N THR A 520 20.91 -38.57 0.31
CA THR A 520 21.16 -38.50 1.76
C THR A 520 21.86 -37.20 2.16
N LEU A 521 22.77 -36.67 1.33
CA LEU A 521 23.44 -35.41 1.61
C LEU A 521 22.51 -34.20 1.42
N LEU A 522 21.62 -34.19 0.43
CA LEU A 522 20.58 -33.17 0.29
C LEU A 522 19.61 -33.21 1.49
N GLU A 523 19.17 -34.41 1.88
CA GLU A 523 18.31 -34.59 3.05
C GLU A 523 18.95 -34.10 4.34
N CYS A 524 20.29 -34.05 4.43
CA CYS A 524 20.99 -33.59 5.62
C CYS A 524 20.75 -32.11 5.92
N PHE A 525 20.43 -31.31 4.89
CA PHE A 525 20.08 -29.89 5.04
C PHE A 525 18.66 -29.66 5.57
N MET A 526 17.79 -30.66 5.46
CA MET A 526 16.38 -30.58 5.85
C MET A 526 16.14 -30.97 7.32
N GLU A 527 15.00 -30.59 7.90
CA GLU A 527 14.52 -31.13 9.18
C GLU A 527 13.62 -32.35 8.94
N ASP A 528 12.62 -32.15 8.09
CA ASP A 528 11.65 -33.10 7.58
C ASP A 528 11.57 -33.06 6.04
N GLY A 529 10.86 -34.00 5.39
CA GLY A 529 10.75 -34.06 3.93
C GLY A 529 11.77 -34.95 3.21
N ASN A 530 11.67 -34.97 1.87
CA ASN A 530 12.39 -35.85 0.95
C ASN A 530 13.14 -35.01 -0.10
N ALA A 531 14.40 -35.34 -0.39
CA ALA A 531 15.22 -34.63 -1.36
C ALA A 531 14.77 -34.78 -2.83
N ASP A 532 13.83 -35.69 -3.12
CA ASP A 532 13.25 -35.83 -4.46
C ASP A 532 12.55 -34.54 -4.93
N ASN A 533 12.16 -33.66 -4.00
CA ASN A 533 11.53 -32.37 -4.30
C ASN A 533 12.53 -31.26 -4.67
N VAL A 534 13.85 -31.51 -4.58
CA VAL A 534 14.86 -30.51 -4.99
C VAL A 534 15.00 -30.54 -6.51
N PRO A 535 14.75 -29.41 -7.21
CA PRO A 535 14.91 -29.33 -8.66
C PRO A 535 16.33 -29.66 -9.11
N ASP A 536 16.48 -30.24 -10.30
CA ASP A 536 17.80 -30.66 -10.80
C ASP A 536 18.71 -29.47 -11.12
N ASP A 537 18.15 -28.36 -11.62
CA ASP A 537 18.88 -27.11 -11.88
C ASP A 537 19.45 -26.48 -10.60
N ILE A 538 18.80 -26.70 -9.46
CA ILE A 538 19.34 -26.28 -8.16
C ILE A 538 20.59 -27.09 -7.79
N LYS A 539 20.67 -28.37 -8.21
CA LYS A 539 21.79 -29.26 -7.88
C LYS A 539 23.04 -28.99 -8.73
N ASP A 540 22.95 -28.14 -9.76
CA ASP A 540 24.06 -27.82 -10.67
C ASP A 540 25.13 -26.92 -10.03
N ASP A 541 24.77 -26.17 -9.00
CA ASP A 541 25.64 -25.18 -8.39
C ASP A 541 25.55 -25.21 -6.86
N ALA A 542 26.72 -25.14 -6.20
CA ALA A 542 26.81 -25.22 -4.75
C ALA A 542 26.08 -24.06 -4.06
N ASN A 543 26.15 -22.85 -4.63
CA ASN A 543 25.50 -21.68 -4.04
C ASN A 543 23.98 -21.73 -4.23
N ASN A 544 23.49 -22.27 -5.34
CA ASN A 544 22.06 -22.56 -5.54
C ASN A 544 21.54 -23.57 -4.51
N ILE A 545 22.27 -24.66 -4.27
CA ILE A 545 21.94 -25.65 -3.23
C ILE A 545 21.84 -24.96 -1.87
N LEU A 546 22.87 -24.20 -1.48
CA LEU A 546 22.87 -23.53 -0.18
C LEU A 546 21.74 -22.52 -0.07
N SER A 547 21.50 -21.72 -1.09
CA SER A 547 20.44 -20.70 -1.08
C SER A 547 19.06 -21.35 -0.95
N TRP A 548 18.81 -22.45 -1.68
CA TRP A 548 17.57 -23.24 -1.57
C TRP A 548 17.29 -23.73 -0.14
N PHE A 549 18.33 -24.16 0.58
CA PHE A 549 18.17 -24.73 1.92
C PHE A 549 18.25 -23.74 3.07
N PHE A 550 18.94 -22.61 2.90
CA PHE A 550 19.19 -21.65 3.96
C PHE A 550 18.39 -20.37 3.84
N THR A 551 17.70 -20.11 2.73
CA THR A 551 16.89 -18.90 2.54
C THR A 551 15.40 -19.19 2.51
N GLN A 552 14.58 -18.16 2.75
CA GLN A 552 13.13 -18.26 2.63
C GLN A 552 12.69 -18.34 1.16
N ASN A 553 11.54 -18.96 0.92
CA ASN A 553 10.98 -19.10 -0.41
C ASN A 553 9.85 -18.09 -0.66
N PRO A 554 9.72 -17.57 -1.90
CA PRO A 554 8.63 -16.69 -2.33
C PRO A 554 7.32 -17.45 -2.54
N SER A 555 6.73 -17.97 -1.47
CA SER A 555 5.45 -18.67 -1.53
C SER A 555 4.27 -17.73 -1.83
N PRO A 556 3.16 -18.24 -2.38
CA PRO A 556 1.98 -17.40 -2.63
C PRO A 556 1.49 -16.67 -1.38
N ALA A 557 1.43 -17.36 -0.23
CA ALA A 557 1.01 -16.77 1.02
C ALA A 557 1.98 -15.69 1.50
N ARG A 558 3.30 -15.89 1.34
CA ARG A 558 4.31 -14.87 1.71
C ARG A 558 4.25 -13.65 0.80
N LEU A 559 4.12 -13.85 -0.51
CA LEU A 559 3.95 -12.77 -1.47
C LEU A 559 2.68 -11.96 -1.16
N TYR A 560 1.59 -12.64 -0.81
CA TYR A 560 0.35 -12.01 -0.37
C TYR A 560 0.57 -11.14 0.89
N ARG A 561 1.26 -11.68 1.90
CA ARG A 561 1.56 -10.93 3.14
C ARG A 561 2.44 -9.72 2.92
N ILE A 562 3.43 -9.79 2.03
CA ILE A 562 4.33 -8.67 1.74
C ILE A 562 3.53 -7.44 1.33
N TRP A 563 2.56 -7.60 0.43
CA TRP A 563 1.75 -6.48 -0.01
C TRP A 563 0.72 -6.05 1.05
N LYS A 564 0.07 -7.01 1.74
CA LYS A 564 -0.89 -6.69 2.82
C LYS A 564 -0.22 -5.91 3.95
N GLU A 565 1.02 -6.25 4.27
CA GLU A 565 1.82 -5.57 5.30
C GLU A 565 2.11 -4.11 4.95
N THR A 566 2.39 -3.80 3.67
CA THR A 566 2.55 -2.41 3.23
C THR A 566 1.24 -1.62 3.22
N GLU A 567 0.11 -2.26 2.90
CA GLU A 567 -1.21 -1.64 2.96
C GLU A 567 -1.61 -1.32 4.41
N GLU A 568 -1.47 -2.30 5.31
CA GLU A 568 -1.70 -2.11 6.75
C GLU A 568 -0.81 -1.02 7.36
N PHE A 569 0.41 -0.84 6.83
CA PHE A 569 1.28 0.24 7.25
C PHE A 569 0.71 1.62 6.86
N PHE A 570 0.13 1.76 5.67
CA PHE A 570 -0.56 2.99 5.28
C PHE A 570 -1.84 3.21 6.09
N ASP A 571 -2.57 2.15 6.45
CA ASP A 571 -3.71 2.22 7.38
C ASP A 571 -3.26 2.76 8.75
N LEU A 572 -2.15 2.24 9.26
CA LEU A 572 -1.55 2.68 10.50
C LEU A 572 -1.18 4.17 10.44
N ILE A 573 -0.57 4.63 9.36
CA ILE A 573 -0.22 6.05 9.16
C ILE A 573 -1.46 6.93 9.25
N VAL A 574 -2.52 6.64 8.47
CA VAL A 574 -3.72 7.50 8.46
C VAL A 574 -4.41 7.51 9.82
N ARG A 575 -4.47 6.36 10.51
CA ARG A 575 -4.98 6.29 11.88
C ARG A 575 -4.13 7.11 12.85
N LYS A 576 -2.81 6.97 12.81
CA LYS A 576 -1.88 7.68 13.71
C LYS A 576 -1.88 9.19 13.49
N ILE A 577 -2.03 9.65 12.24
CA ILE A 577 -2.24 11.07 11.94
C ILE A 577 -3.51 11.59 12.63
N ARG A 578 -4.62 10.83 12.57
CA ARG A 578 -5.87 11.22 13.23
C ARG A 578 -5.75 11.20 14.76
N ASP A 579 -5.12 10.17 15.31
CA ASP A 579 -5.09 9.93 16.75
C ASP A 579 -4.04 10.78 17.48
N GLU A 580 -2.90 11.07 16.85
CA GLU A 580 -1.77 11.78 17.48
C GLU A 580 -1.70 13.24 17.05
N ILE A 581 -1.72 13.51 15.73
CA ILE A 581 -1.56 14.88 15.19
C ILE A 581 -2.88 15.65 15.27
N TYR A 582 -4.00 15.01 14.94
CA TYR A 582 -5.33 15.60 14.99
C TYR A 582 -6.20 15.06 16.13
N SER A 583 -5.55 14.69 17.23
CA SER A 583 -6.23 14.38 18.50
C SER A 583 -7.21 15.50 18.89
N ASN A 584 -6.77 16.75 18.69
CA ASN A 584 -7.62 17.94 18.67
C ASN A 584 -8.07 18.23 17.24
N LYS A 585 -9.33 17.88 16.95
CA LYS A 585 -9.94 18.10 15.63
C LYS A 585 -10.11 19.58 15.32
N TRP A 586 -10.09 19.91 14.04
CA TRP A 586 -10.43 21.25 13.55
C TRP A 586 -11.94 21.46 13.60
N ARG A 587 -12.35 22.72 13.61
CA ARG A 587 -13.74 23.11 13.87
C ARG A 587 -14.33 23.89 12.70
N ARG A 588 -15.59 23.57 12.38
CA ARG A 588 -16.43 24.32 11.45
C ARG A 588 -17.64 24.86 12.22
N VAL A 589 -18.21 25.97 11.75
CA VAL A 589 -19.43 26.56 12.32
C VAL A 589 -20.62 26.21 11.44
N ARG A 590 -21.66 25.64 12.04
CA ARG A 590 -22.98 25.40 11.45
C ARG A 590 -23.95 26.47 11.95
N PHE A 591 -24.83 26.96 11.09
CA PHE A 591 -25.88 27.92 11.46
C PHE A 591 -27.06 27.92 10.48
N THR A 592 -28.20 28.47 10.90
CA THR A 592 -29.38 28.67 10.04
C THR A 592 -29.79 30.14 10.02
N VAL A 593 -30.55 30.52 8.99
CA VAL A 593 -31.06 31.88 8.81
C VAL A 593 -32.57 31.85 8.57
N SER A 594 -33.32 32.60 9.38
CA SER A 594 -34.80 32.63 9.34
C SER A 594 -35.39 33.67 8.38
N ASN A 595 -34.59 34.27 7.50
CA ASN A 595 -35.01 35.31 6.56
C ASN A 595 -35.69 34.71 5.31
N SER A 596 -36.96 35.02 5.08
CA SER A 596 -37.77 34.49 3.96
C SER A 596 -37.26 34.94 2.58
N ASP A 597 -36.80 36.18 2.46
CA ASP A 597 -36.34 36.77 1.20
C ASP A 597 -34.98 36.20 0.80
N LEU A 598 -34.15 35.87 1.79
CA LEU A 598 -32.90 35.14 1.57
C LEU A 598 -33.18 33.72 1.10
N LYS A 599 -34.11 33.00 1.75
CA LYS A 599 -34.46 31.62 1.38
C LYS A 599 -34.87 31.47 -0.10
N GLN A 600 -35.58 32.46 -0.66
CA GLN A 600 -35.97 32.44 -2.08
C GLN A 600 -34.80 32.66 -3.05
N LYS A 601 -33.69 33.23 -2.59
CA LYS A 601 -32.51 33.54 -3.40
C LYS A 601 -31.43 32.46 -3.31
N LEU A 602 -31.49 31.61 -2.28
CA LEU A 602 -30.56 30.52 -2.09
C LEU A 602 -30.90 29.38 -3.02
N LYS A 603 -29.87 28.90 -3.71
CA LYS A 603 -29.87 27.59 -4.37
C LYS A 603 -29.53 26.51 -3.36
N ASP A 604 -30.12 25.34 -3.56
CA ASP A 604 -29.79 24.14 -2.79
C ASP A 604 -28.33 23.74 -3.06
N THR A 605 -27.65 23.22 -2.05
CA THR A 605 -26.32 22.59 -2.20
C THR A 605 -25.28 23.50 -2.89
N THR A 606 -25.14 24.73 -2.42
CA THR A 606 -24.36 25.77 -3.11
C THR A 606 -23.38 26.48 -2.18
N THR A 607 -22.20 26.85 -2.68
CA THR A 607 -21.19 27.62 -1.95
C THR A 607 -21.38 29.13 -2.14
N TYR A 608 -21.21 29.88 -1.06
CA TYR A 608 -21.38 31.32 -1.02
C TYR A 608 -20.24 31.99 -0.25
N ILE A 609 -20.02 33.27 -0.56
CA ILE A 609 -19.14 34.15 0.18
C ILE A 609 -19.99 35.12 0.99
N LEU A 610 -19.77 35.15 2.30
CA LEU A 610 -20.33 36.10 3.25
C LEU A 610 -19.32 37.22 3.54
N LYS A 611 -19.80 38.47 3.68
CA LYS A 611 -19.02 39.57 4.27
C LYS A 611 -19.83 40.22 5.38
N THR A 612 -19.16 40.51 6.50
CA THR A 612 -19.79 41.02 7.73
C THR A 612 -19.74 42.55 7.87
N ASP A 613 -19.01 43.22 6.98
CA ASP A 613 -18.90 44.68 6.94
C ASP A 613 -18.48 45.18 5.55
N ASN A 614 -19.40 45.81 4.81
CA ASN A 614 -19.08 46.45 3.54
C ASN A 614 -19.14 48.00 3.63
N SER A 615 -19.24 48.57 4.85
CA SER A 615 -19.45 50.00 5.06
C SER A 615 -18.12 50.80 5.08
N LYS A 616 -17.91 51.69 4.09
CA LYS A 616 -16.77 52.63 4.08
C LYS A 616 -16.84 53.62 5.27
N PRO A 617 -15.70 54.07 5.82
CA PRO A 617 -14.64 53.31 6.46
C PRO A 617 -14.84 53.35 7.99
N LYS A 618 -15.43 52.32 8.60
CA LYS A 618 -15.38 52.14 10.06
C LYS A 618 -15.14 50.68 10.42
N ILE A 619 -13.85 50.38 10.66
CA ILE A 619 -13.30 49.18 11.30
C ILE A 619 -13.84 47.86 10.71
N ASP A 620 -13.10 47.30 9.74
CA ASP A 620 -13.22 45.89 9.35
C ASP A 620 -13.09 44.99 10.58
N ASN A 621 -14.21 44.56 11.13
CA ASN A 621 -14.20 43.85 12.40
C ASN A 621 -13.70 42.42 12.21
N LEU A 622 -13.97 41.74 11.08
CA LEU A 622 -13.43 40.41 10.76
C LEU A 622 -12.29 40.49 9.72
N LYS A 623 -11.17 39.81 9.97
CA LYS A 623 -10.03 39.69 9.04
C LYS A 623 -9.59 38.22 8.90
N PRO A 624 -9.51 37.65 7.68
CA PRO A 624 -10.00 38.21 6.40
C PRO A 624 -11.52 38.45 6.42
N GLN A 625 -12.01 39.36 5.55
CA GLN A 625 -13.41 39.80 5.55
C GLN A 625 -14.38 38.77 4.94
N ASN A 626 -13.89 37.95 4.01
CA ASN A 626 -14.68 36.97 3.29
C ASN A 626 -14.73 35.67 4.07
N LEU A 627 -15.94 35.16 4.30
CA LEU A 627 -16.20 33.85 4.88
C LEU A 627 -16.92 32.96 3.87
N LEU A 628 -16.30 31.85 3.49
CA LEU A 628 -16.81 30.85 2.57
C LEU A 628 -17.71 29.88 3.34
N VAL A 629 -18.94 29.76 2.86
CA VAL A 629 -19.96 28.88 3.45
C VAL A 629 -20.63 28.01 2.40
N PHE A 630 -21.07 26.83 2.81
CA PHE A 630 -21.87 25.91 2.03
C PHE A 630 -23.31 25.91 2.57
N HIS A 631 -24.29 26.09 1.70
CA HIS A 631 -25.72 25.99 2.01
C HIS A 631 -26.27 24.64 1.54
N ASN A 632 -26.86 23.85 2.44
CA ASN A 632 -27.46 22.57 2.11
C ASN A 632 -28.96 22.69 1.75
N LYS A 633 -29.56 21.58 1.33
CA LYS A 633 -31.00 21.49 1.00
C LYS A 633 -31.94 21.67 2.21
N ASP A 634 -31.42 21.47 3.42
CA ASP A 634 -32.18 21.56 4.66
C ASP A 634 -32.22 23.00 5.22
N GLY A 635 -31.62 23.96 4.51
CA GLY A 635 -31.62 25.39 4.87
C GLY A 635 -30.48 25.78 5.83
N GLU A 636 -29.45 24.94 5.93
CA GLU A 636 -28.34 25.10 6.86
C GLU A 636 -27.09 25.58 6.15
N PHE A 637 -26.31 26.40 6.84
CA PHE A 637 -25.01 26.88 6.41
C PHE A 637 -23.90 26.23 7.22
N TYR A 638 -22.80 25.93 6.53
CA TYR A 638 -21.58 25.39 7.10
C TYR A 638 -20.41 26.23 6.64
N THR A 639 -19.53 26.66 7.53
CA THR A 639 -18.23 27.20 7.10
C THR A 639 -17.43 26.09 6.43
N ILE A 640 -16.82 26.38 5.29
CA ILE A 640 -16.05 25.40 4.50
C ILE A 640 -14.62 25.90 4.24
N GLU A 641 -14.05 26.61 5.21
CA GLU A 641 -12.64 26.98 5.22
C GLU A 641 -12.03 26.94 6.62
N SER A 642 -10.70 26.84 6.70
CA SER A 642 -9.99 26.86 7.98
C SER A 642 -10.28 28.16 8.74
N LEU A 643 -10.78 28.02 9.96
CA LEU A 643 -11.21 29.17 10.77
C LEU A 643 -10.03 29.85 11.48
N GLU A 644 -8.89 29.19 11.66
CA GLU A 644 -7.76 29.69 12.45
C GLU A 644 -7.18 31.02 11.92
N LYS A 645 -7.31 31.27 10.62
CA LYS A 645 -6.86 32.51 9.97
C LYS A 645 -7.74 33.73 10.26
N PHE A 646 -8.91 33.54 10.88
CA PHE A 646 -9.86 34.61 11.14
C PHE A 646 -9.60 35.31 12.47
N GLU A 647 -9.76 36.62 12.46
CA GLU A 647 -9.53 37.48 13.59
C GLU A 647 -10.63 38.53 13.68
N PHE A 648 -11.28 38.65 14.84
CA PHE A 648 -12.35 39.61 15.06
C PHE A 648 -11.91 40.71 16.04
N LYS A 649 -11.95 41.98 15.62
CA LYS A 649 -11.62 43.16 16.42
C LYS A 649 -12.90 43.81 16.94
N PHE A 650 -12.90 44.22 18.21
CA PHE A 650 -13.99 45.02 18.78
C PHE A 650 -13.44 46.13 19.69
N ASN A 651 -14.03 47.31 19.59
CA ASN A 651 -13.66 48.48 20.40
C ASN A 651 -14.42 48.47 21.72
N ASN A 652 -13.71 48.39 22.84
CA ASN A 652 -14.30 48.68 24.15
C ASN A 652 -13.39 49.62 24.94
N LYS A 653 -13.92 50.81 25.26
CA LYS A 653 -13.37 51.88 26.13
C LYS A 653 -11.88 51.70 26.49
N SER A 654 -10.98 52.06 25.58
CA SER A 654 -9.51 52.18 25.73
C SER A 654 -8.62 50.91 25.74
N LYS A 655 -9.12 49.70 25.44
CA LYS A 655 -8.27 48.52 25.12
C LYS A 655 -8.79 47.76 23.89
N PHE A 656 -7.93 47.57 22.87
CA PHE A 656 -8.22 46.70 21.74
C PHE A 656 -8.23 45.24 22.21
N LYS A 657 -9.39 44.58 22.19
CA LYS A 657 -9.49 43.13 22.37
C LYS A 657 -9.75 42.46 21.02
N LYS A 658 -9.24 41.24 20.86
CA LYS A 658 -9.25 40.49 19.60
C LYS A 658 -9.65 39.04 19.89
N LYS A 659 -10.65 38.53 19.18
CA LYS A 659 -10.95 37.10 19.12
C LYS A 659 -10.24 36.50 17.90
N LYS A 660 -9.94 35.21 17.94
CA LYS A 660 -9.31 34.47 16.83
C LYS A 660 -10.10 33.21 16.51
N GLY A 661 -9.86 32.63 15.35
CA GLY A 661 -10.36 31.30 15.02
C GLY A 661 -11.88 31.24 14.93
N GLU A 662 -12.41 30.12 15.41
CA GLU A 662 -13.84 29.84 15.55
C GLU A 662 -14.60 30.96 16.30
N GLU A 663 -14.05 31.47 17.40
CA GLU A 663 -14.72 32.51 18.19
C GLU A 663 -14.85 33.82 17.43
N ALA A 664 -13.85 34.16 16.60
CA ALA A 664 -13.90 35.33 15.73
C ALA A 664 -15.04 35.20 14.72
N VAL A 665 -15.20 34.02 14.12
CA VAL A 665 -16.24 33.74 13.14
C VAL A 665 -17.63 33.75 13.79
N LYS A 666 -17.79 33.10 14.96
CA LYS A 666 -19.05 33.15 15.72
C LYS A 666 -19.45 34.58 16.09
N GLU A 667 -18.49 35.40 16.52
CA GLU A 667 -18.75 36.82 16.84
C GLU A 667 -19.16 37.61 15.60
N ALA A 668 -18.47 37.39 14.48
CA ALA A 668 -18.81 38.04 13.23
C ALA A 668 -20.22 37.66 12.74
N LEU A 669 -20.59 36.38 12.84
CA LEU A 669 -21.92 35.88 12.49
C LEU A 669 -23.01 36.50 13.38
N LYS A 670 -22.78 36.65 14.69
CA LYS A 670 -23.72 37.33 15.62
C LYS A 670 -23.95 38.81 15.25
N ASN A 671 -22.91 39.48 14.76
CA ASN A 671 -23.02 40.85 14.27
C ASN A 671 -23.73 40.96 12.91
N GLY A 672 -23.94 39.83 12.23
CA GLY A 672 -24.66 39.73 10.97
C GLY A 672 -23.80 40.05 9.75
N PHE A 673 -24.37 39.76 8.57
CA PHE A 673 -23.75 39.99 7.26
C PHE A 673 -24.67 40.79 6.34
N ASP A 674 -24.08 41.62 5.49
CA ASP A 674 -24.75 42.49 4.52
C ASP A 674 -24.42 42.11 3.06
N TYR A 675 -23.53 41.13 2.90
CA TYR A 675 -23.09 40.64 1.61
C TYR A 675 -23.20 39.11 1.52
N LEU A 676 -23.82 38.64 0.45
CA LEU A 676 -23.85 37.23 0.07
C LEU A 676 -23.67 37.14 -1.46
N ALA A 677 -22.65 36.42 -1.92
CA ALA A 677 -22.44 36.17 -3.35
C ALA A 677 -22.13 34.70 -3.59
N LEU A 678 -22.37 34.20 -4.81
CA LEU A 678 -21.87 32.89 -5.23
C LEU A 678 -20.34 32.92 -5.24
N GLU A 679 -19.70 31.78 -4.92
CA GLU A 679 -18.23 31.69 -4.99
C GLU A 679 -17.69 32.05 -6.39
N ASP A 680 -18.43 31.65 -7.43
CA ASP A 680 -18.09 31.81 -8.84
C ASP A 680 -18.42 33.22 -9.38
N GLU A 681 -19.32 33.95 -8.71
CA GLU A 681 -19.73 35.33 -9.04
C GLU A 681 -19.52 36.25 -7.82
N PRO A 682 -18.28 36.39 -7.29
CA PRO A 682 -18.02 36.98 -5.99
C PRO A 682 -18.37 38.47 -5.90
N ASP A 683 -18.50 39.16 -7.03
CA ASP A 683 -18.80 40.61 -7.12
C ASP A 683 -20.30 40.92 -7.14
N LYS A 684 -21.16 39.90 -7.24
CA LYS A 684 -22.61 40.06 -7.37
C LYS A 684 -23.29 39.80 -6.03
N ASN A 685 -23.56 40.86 -5.28
CA ASN A 685 -24.33 40.75 -4.05
C ASN A 685 -25.78 40.32 -4.34
N LEU A 686 -26.20 39.19 -3.79
CA LEU A 686 -27.57 38.68 -3.83
C LEU A 686 -28.48 39.44 -2.85
N LEU A 687 -27.88 40.11 -1.87
CA LEU A 687 -28.57 40.98 -0.93
C LEU A 687 -28.72 42.37 -1.55
N LYS A 688 -29.95 42.90 -1.55
CA LYS A 688 -30.28 44.22 -2.08
C LYS A 688 -30.69 45.13 -0.93
N PHE A 689 -29.72 45.56 -0.16
CA PHE A 689 -29.91 46.62 0.83
C PHE A 689 -29.75 47.99 0.15
N SER A 690 -30.46 48.99 0.63
CA SER A 690 -30.25 50.36 0.16
C SER A 690 -28.84 50.82 0.54
N SER A 691 -28.21 51.68 -0.26
CA SER A 691 -26.83 52.15 0.00
C SER A 691 -26.67 52.92 1.32
N ASP A 692 -27.79 53.31 1.96
CA ASP A 692 -27.85 54.09 3.21
C ASP A 692 -28.38 53.28 4.41
N SER A 693 -28.65 51.98 4.28
CA SER A 693 -29.19 51.14 5.38
C SER A 693 -28.13 50.28 6.06
N ASP A 694 -28.07 50.33 7.40
CA ASP A 694 -27.29 49.41 8.26
C ASP A 694 -27.98 48.03 8.44
N GLU A 695 -28.84 47.62 7.51
CA GLU A 695 -29.54 46.33 7.58
C GLU A 695 -28.57 45.17 7.39
N LYS A 696 -28.61 44.22 8.33
CA LYS A 696 -27.78 43.00 8.32
C LYS A 696 -28.65 41.78 8.54
N ILE A 697 -28.33 40.70 7.82
CA ILE A 697 -28.89 39.38 8.07
C ILE A 697 -28.16 38.76 9.24
N LYS A 698 -28.92 38.30 10.24
CA LYS A 698 -28.37 37.59 11.40
C LYS A 698 -28.81 36.11 11.36
N PRO A 699 -27.87 35.17 11.57
CA PRO A 699 -28.23 33.80 11.89
C PRO A 699 -29.09 33.72 13.16
N ASP A 700 -29.87 32.65 13.29
CA ASP A 700 -30.51 32.34 14.57
C ASP A 700 -29.41 32.06 15.61
N GLU A 701 -29.32 32.86 16.68
CA GLU A 701 -28.27 32.74 17.69
C GLU A 701 -28.20 31.35 18.31
N LYS A 702 -29.33 30.66 18.44
CA LYS A 702 -29.39 29.29 19.00
C LYS A 702 -28.94 28.22 18.01
N SER A 703 -28.86 28.55 16.71
CA SER A 703 -28.44 27.62 15.66
C SER A 703 -26.93 27.61 15.42
N ILE A 704 -26.19 28.55 16.00
CA ILE A 704 -24.74 28.67 15.78
C ILE A 704 -24.02 27.60 16.60
N GLU A 705 -23.77 26.47 15.95
CA GLU A 705 -23.16 25.28 16.51
C GLU A 705 -21.78 25.03 15.92
N THR A 706 -21.02 24.16 16.59
CA THR A 706 -19.68 23.76 16.15
C THR A 706 -19.66 22.29 15.83
N GLU A 707 -19.06 21.93 14.71
CA GLU A 707 -18.77 20.55 14.35
C GLU A 707 -17.25 20.35 14.24
N GLU A 708 -16.79 19.19 14.69
CA GLU A 708 -15.38 18.80 14.64
C GLU A 708 -15.08 17.93 13.42
N TYR A 709 -13.90 18.10 12.82
CA TYR A 709 -13.46 17.32 11.67
C TYR A 709 -11.93 17.13 11.64
N TYR A 710 -11.48 16.10 10.92
CA TYR A 710 -10.07 15.89 10.61
C TYR A 710 -9.65 16.71 9.39
N PRO A 711 -8.63 17.58 9.47
CA PRO A 711 -8.18 18.42 8.35
C PRO A 711 -7.25 17.63 7.39
N LEU A 712 -7.72 16.47 6.90
CA LEU A 712 -7.00 15.66 5.93
C LEU A 712 -7.93 15.14 4.83
N ILE A 713 -7.44 15.11 3.59
CA ILE A 713 -8.12 14.49 2.45
C ILE A 713 -7.22 13.37 1.94
N GLU A 714 -7.73 12.15 1.98
CA GLU A 714 -7.11 11.00 1.33
C GLU A 714 -7.47 11.00 -0.15
N ILE A 715 -6.47 10.91 -1.03
CA ILE A 715 -6.67 10.84 -2.49
C ILE A 715 -6.80 9.38 -2.90
N ASN A 716 -5.80 8.55 -2.58
CA ASN A 716 -5.82 7.11 -2.80
C ASN A 716 -5.02 6.38 -1.73
N ARG A 717 -5.34 5.09 -1.54
CA ARG A 717 -4.59 4.14 -0.72
C ARG A 717 -4.51 2.81 -1.45
N SER A 718 -3.31 2.25 -1.49
CA SER A 718 -3.00 0.97 -2.12
C SER A 718 -1.75 0.39 -1.48
N PRO A 719 -1.43 -0.90 -1.66
CA PRO A 719 -0.20 -1.50 -1.13
C PRO A 719 1.08 -0.77 -1.57
N LEU A 720 1.07 -0.17 -2.76
CA LEU A 720 2.23 0.52 -3.32
C LEU A 720 2.26 2.02 -3.05
N SER A 721 1.13 2.64 -2.69
CA SER A 721 1.06 4.10 -2.55
C SER A 721 -0.03 4.63 -1.62
N LEU A 722 0.28 5.73 -0.94
CA LEU A 722 -0.66 6.54 -0.17
C LEU A 722 -0.49 8.01 -0.56
N ARG A 723 -1.59 8.70 -0.89
CA ARG A 723 -1.59 10.14 -1.17
C ARG A 723 -2.55 10.89 -0.25
N LEU A 724 -2.04 11.89 0.46
CA LEU A 724 -2.78 12.72 1.40
C LEU A 724 -2.62 14.20 1.08
N ILE A 725 -3.71 14.97 1.17
CA ILE A 725 -3.66 16.44 1.24
C ILE A 725 -3.86 16.85 2.69
N VAL A 726 -2.93 17.64 3.21
CA VAL A 726 -2.88 18.09 4.62
C VAL A 726 -2.49 19.57 4.70
N PRO A 727 -2.63 20.25 5.85
CA PRO A 727 -2.15 21.61 6.01
C PRO A 727 -0.63 21.65 5.80
N ALA A 728 -0.14 22.65 5.08
CA ALA A 728 1.30 22.76 4.79
C ALA A 728 2.15 22.93 6.06
N SER A 729 1.58 23.51 7.12
CA SER A 729 2.23 23.63 8.43
C SER A 729 2.44 22.29 9.12
N ASP A 730 1.61 21.29 8.84
CA ASP A 730 1.61 20.02 9.57
C ASP A 730 2.37 18.94 8.82
N SER A 731 2.76 19.22 7.57
CA SER A 731 3.35 18.22 6.68
C SER A 731 4.66 17.63 7.21
N MET A 732 5.51 18.42 7.88
CA MET A 732 6.74 17.90 8.48
C MET A 732 6.50 17.11 9.77
N LYS A 733 5.51 17.49 10.61
CA LYS A 733 5.10 16.67 11.76
C LYS A 733 4.58 15.30 11.30
N ILE A 734 3.82 15.29 10.20
CA ILE A 734 3.34 14.05 9.57
C ILE A 734 4.52 13.25 8.99
N THR A 735 5.46 13.90 8.30
CA THR A 735 6.64 13.23 7.73
C THR A 735 7.53 12.61 8.82
N GLU A 736 7.69 13.30 9.96
CA GLU A 736 8.37 12.78 11.14
C GLU A 736 7.67 11.55 11.72
N LEU A 737 6.33 11.62 11.91
CA LEU A 737 5.53 10.49 12.35
C LEU A 737 5.69 9.28 11.42
N ILE A 738 5.61 9.49 10.11
CA ILE A 738 5.81 8.44 9.10
C ILE A 738 7.22 7.84 9.22
N THR A 739 8.24 8.69 9.42
CA THR A 739 9.63 8.26 9.56
C THR A 739 9.82 7.36 10.77
N LYS A 740 9.26 7.76 11.91
CA LYS A 740 9.27 6.96 13.14
C LYS A 740 8.55 5.62 12.95
N LEU A 741 7.33 5.64 12.42
CA LEU A 741 6.54 4.43 12.21
C LEU A 741 7.22 3.46 11.24
N TYR A 742 7.82 3.96 10.15
CA TYR A 742 8.55 3.13 9.21
C TYR A 742 9.76 2.47 9.87
N ASN A 743 10.57 3.23 10.59
CA ASN A 743 11.76 2.72 11.27
C ASN A 743 11.41 1.67 12.34
N GLU A 744 10.28 1.81 13.02
CA GLU A 744 9.78 0.81 13.98
C GLU A 744 9.22 -0.44 13.28
N ARG A 745 8.37 -0.24 12.26
CA ARG A 745 7.67 -1.35 11.57
C ARG A 745 8.62 -2.20 10.74
N PHE A 746 9.65 -1.61 10.14
CA PHE A 746 10.55 -2.27 9.20
C PHE A 746 12.00 -2.34 9.69
N GLU A 747 12.24 -2.22 11.00
CA GLU A 747 13.58 -2.15 11.63
C GLU A 747 14.55 -3.26 11.17
N LYS A 748 14.03 -4.44 10.84
CA LYS A 748 14.84 -5.62 10.47
C LYS A 748 15.21 -5.68 9.00
N VAL A 749 14.59 -4.85 8.17
CA VAL A 749 14.76 -4.81 6.72
C VAL A 749 15.06 -3.40 6.20
N LEU A 750 15.56 -2.51 7.08
CA LEU A 750 16.05 -1.19 6.67
C LEU A 750 17.12 -1.35 5.58
N GLY A 751 17.01 -0.58 4.50
CA GLY A 751 17.87 -0.75 3.32
C GLY A 751 17.55 -1.94 2.42
N LYS A 752 16.45 -2.67 2.67
CA LYS A 752 15.89 -3.69 1.76
C LYS A 752 14.54 -3.29 1.18
N LEU A 753 13.72 -2.55 1.95
CA LEU A 753 12.37 -2.13 1.56
C LEU A 753 12.28 -0.60 1.49
N PRO A 754 12.56 0.03 0.34
CA PRO A 754 12.61 1.49 0.25
C PRO A 754 11.20 2.12 0.33
N LEU A 755 11.08 3.20 1.09
CA LEU A 755 9.90 4.07 1.13
C LEU A 755 10.28 5.46 0.58
N ASN A 756 9.63 5.88 -0.51
CA ASN A 756 9.80 7.21 -1.06
C ASN A 756 8.75 8.17 -0.48
N ILE A 757 9.16 9.39 -0.15
CA ILE A 757 8.27 10.47 0.29
C ILE A 757 8.41 11.67 -0.65
N LYS A 758 7.28 12.11 -1.18
CA LYS A 758 7.16 13.29 -2.05
C LYS A 758 6.32 14.33 -1.35
N LEU A 759 6.85 15.53 -1.16
CA LEU A 759 6.15 16.63 -0.48
C LEU A 759 5.97 17.82 -1.42
N LEU A 760 4.74 18.03 -1.90
CA LEU A 760 4.41 19.16 -2.76
C LEU A 760 3.54 20.16 -2.03
N VAL A 761 3.98 21.41 -1.93
CA VAL A 761 3.21 22.49 -1.32
C VAL A 761 2.70 23.44 -2.40
N ALA A 762 1.45 23.88 -2.28
CA ALA A 762 0.87 24.90 -3.15
C ALA A 762 -0.14 25.76 -2.38
N LYS A 763 -0.59 26.86 -3.00
CA LYS A 763 -1.73 27.63 -2.47
C LYS A 763 -3.03 26.83 -2.55
N ARG A 764 -3.98 27.05 -1.65
CA ARG A 764 -5.26 26.30 -1.58
C ARG A 764 -6.10 26.30 -2.86
N LYS A 765 -6.00 27.35 -3.69
CA LYS A 765 -6.70 27.43 -4.98
C LYS A 765 -5.83 26.98 -6.18
N PHE A 766 -4.70 26.32 -5.92
CA PHE A 766 -3.87 25.75 -6.99
C PHE A 766 -4.59 24.58 -7.67
N PRO A 767 -4.50 24.43 -9.01
CA PRO A 767 -5.23 23.38 -9.70
C PRO A 767 -4.74 21.98 -9.32
N LEU A 768 -5.62 21.14 -8.79
CA LEU A 768 -5.28 19.80 -8.29
C LEU A 768 -4.63 18.90 -9.34
N TYR A 769 -5.12 18.91 -10.58
CA TYR A 769 -4.53 18.10 -11.66
C TYR A 769 -3.08 18.48 -11.97
N VAL A 770 -2.70 19.75 -11.74
CA VAL A 770 -1.32 20.22 -11.89
C VAL A 770 -0.45 19.73 -10.73
N LEU A 771 -1.01 19.73 -9.52
CA LEU A 771 -0.35 19.20 -8.32
C LEU A 771 -0.08 17.68 -8.45
N LEU A 772 -1.03 16.92 -9.01
CA LEU A 772 -0.87 15.49 -9.28
C LEU A 772 0.10 15.21 -10.44
N ASP A 773 0.10 16.03 -11.51
CA ASP A 773 1.12 15.91 -12.58
C ASP A 773 2.54 16.19 -12.05
N ALA A 774 2.68 17.17 -11.15
CA ALA A 774 3.95 17.45 -10.47
C ALA A 774 4.41 16.26 -9.61
N GLU A 775 3.49 15.61 -8.89
CA GLU A 775 3.78 14.42 -8.08
C GLU A 775 4.28 13.25 -8.93
N LYS A 776 3.62 12.99 -10.07
CA LYS A 776 3.98 11.95 -11.04
C LYS A 776 5.36 12.15 -11.67
N ARG A 777 5.94 13.35 -11.58
CA ARG A 777 7.29 13.66 -12.08
C ARG A 777 8.38 13.44 -11.03
N MET A 778 8.00 13.32 -9.76
CA MET A 778 8.93 13.26 -8.63
C MET A 778 9.24 11.80 -8.27
N LEU A 779 10.51 11.41 -8.19
CA LEU A 779 11.00 10.09 -7.74
C LEU A 779 10.41 8.86 -8.46
N GLU A 780 10.11 8.96 -9.76
CA GLU A 780 9.52 7.84 -10.54
C GLU A 780 10.53 7.09 -11.45
N GLY A 781 11.70 7.67 -11.68
CA GLY A 781 12.73 7.08 -12.56
C GLY A 781 13.31 5.77 -12.03
N ASP A 782 13.77 4.90 -12.93
CA ASP A 782 14.38 3.61 -12.58
C ASP A 782 15.62 3.80 -11.69
N GLU A 783 16.28 4.96 -11.78
CA GLU A 783 17.42 5.31 -10.91
C GLU A 783 17.09 5.35 -9.41
N PHE A 784 15.80 5.46 -9.04
CA PHE A 784 15.34 5.43 -7.65
C PHE A 784 14.90 4.04 -7.17
N LYS A 785 15.04 3.02 -8.05
CA LYS A 785 14.69 1.62 -7.77
C LYS A 785 15.92 0.70 -7.77
N THR A 786 17.11 1.26 -7.96
CA THR A 786 18.38 0.52 -7.99
C THR A 786 19.09 0.50 -6.65
N GLN A 787 19.98 -0.47 -6.45
CA GLN A 787 20.85 -0.53 -5.29
C GLN A 787 21.91 0.58 -5.28
N GLU A 788 22.29 1.00 -4.07
CA GLU A 788 23.39 1.92 -3.81
C GLU A 788 24.44 1.25 -2.91
N PRO A 789 25.75 1.35 -3.24
CA PRO A 789 26.81 0.94 -2.34
C PRO A 789 26.94 1.96 -1.20
N MET A 790 26.58 1.58 0.01
CA MET A 790 26.63 2.47 1.18
C MET A 790 26.84 1.72 2.50
N ASN A 791 27.31 2.46 3.51
CA ASN A 791 27.33 1.98 4.89
C ASN A 791 25.90 1.97 5.45
N PRO A 792 25.57 1.04 6.36
CA PRO A 792 24.30 1.08 7.09
C PRO A 792 24.18 2.38 7.88
N TRP A 793 23.04 3.06 7.75
CA TRP A 793 22.76 4.34 8.43
C TRP A 793 22.00 4.18 9.75
N TRP A 794 21.61 2.94 10.10
CA TRP A 794 20.91 2.62 11.34
C TRP A 794 21.82 1.90 12.32
N ASN A 795 21.34 1.76 13.56
CA ASN A 795 22.07 1.02 14.58
C ASN A 795 22.06 -0.49 14.27
N VAL A 796 23.24 -1.07 14.02
CA VAL A 796 23.42 -2.50 13.78
C VAL A 796 23.83 -3.29 15.05
N ASP A 797 24.16 -2.57 16.14
CA ASP A 797 24.60 -3.11 17.43
C ASP A 797 23.40 -3.64 18.24
N GLY A 798 22.85 -4.79 17.83
CA GLY A 798 21.68 -5.37 18.48
C GLY A 798 20.99 -6.50 17.70
N HIS A 799 21.33 -6.68 16.43
CA HIS A 799 20.67 -7.68 15.57
C HIS A 799 21.00 -9.15 15.88
N ARG A 800 21.73 -9.47 16.97
CA ARG A 800 21.96 -10.85 17.44
C ARG A 800 20.66 -11.65 17.65
N TYR A 801 19.53 -10.99 17.91
CA TYR A 801 18.22 -11.63 18.06
C TYR A 801 17.38 -11.72 16.77
N GLY A 802 17.82 -11.04 15.70
CA GLY A 802 17.18 -10.97 14.39
C GLY A 802 18.02 -11.58 13.26
N TRP A 803 18.90 -12.54 13.59
CA TRP A 803 19.86 -13.19 12.67
C TRP A 803 19.29 -13.46 11.28
N TYR A 804 18.09 -14.03 11.20
CA TYR A 804 17.45 -14.41 9.93
C TYR A 804 17.24 -13.25 8.94
N TYR A 805 17.19 -12.01 9.43
CA TYR A 805 16.98 -10.82 8.60
C TYR A 805 18.26 -10.00 8.40
N SER A 806 19.35 -10.37 9.09
CA SER A 806 20.58 -9.57 9.19
C SER A 806 21.52 -9.67 8.00
N PHE A 807 21.17 -10.42 6.96
CA PHE A 807 22.04 -10.65 5.80
C PHE A 807 21.74 -9.69 4.66
N TYR A 808 22.76 -9.01 4.16
CA TYR A 808 22.63 -7.98 3.14
C TYR A 808 23.57 -8.22 1.96
N PRO A 809 23.19 -7.80 0.74
CA PRO A 809 24.04 -7.95 -0.43
C PRO A 809 25.34 -7.15 -0.31
N THR A 810 26.47 -7.77 -0.59
CA THR A 810 27.79 -7.12 -0.69
C THR A 810 28.13 -6.71 -2.13
N LYS A 811 27.31 -7.12 -3.10
CA LYS A 811 27.41 -6.78 -4.53
C LYS A 811 26.02 -6.59 -5.13
N THR A 812 25.96 -5.90 -6.27
CA THR A 812 24.75 -5.90 -7.11
C THR A 812 24.57 -7.26 -7.78
N VAL A 813 23.32 -7.66 -7.97
CA VAL A 813 22.93 -8.84 -8.76
C VAL A 813 22.27 -8.38 -10.06
N GLU A 814 22.47 -9.12 -11.16
CA GLU A 814 21.87 -8.76 -12.44
C GLU A 814 20.34 -8.86 -12.39
N ALA A 815 19.67 -8.06 -13.23
CA ALA A 815 18.22 -8.04 -13.24
C ALA A 815 17.63 -9.41 -13.63
N GLY A 816 16.88 -10.03 -12.71
CA GLY A 816 16.28 -11.35 -12.90
C GLY A 816 17.08 -12.51 -12.30
N GLU A 817 18.27 -12.25 -11.74
CA GLU A 817 19.01 -13.21 -10.92
C GLU A 817 18.62 -13.08 -9.45
N LYS A 818 18.75 -14.18 -8.69
CA LYS A 818 18.47 -14.22 -7.25
C LYS A 818 19.78 -14.11 -6.46
N TYR A 819 19.72 -13.53 -5.25
CA TYR A 819 20.87 -13.55 -4.36
C TYR A 819 21.22 -14.98 -3.96
N THR A 820 22.51 -15.27 -4.04
CA THR A 820 23.11 -16.47 -3.48
C THR A 820 23.84 -16.15 -2.17
N LEU A 821 24.10 -17.15 -1.32
CA LEU A 821 24.70 -16.91 -0.01
C LEU A 821 26.11 -16.29 -0.08
N ASP A 822 26.89 -16.55 -1.12
CA ASP A 822 28.26 -16.03 -1.28
C ASP A 822 28.32 -14.52 -1.55
N VAL A 823 27.20 -13.91 -1.95
CA VAL A 823 27.07 -12.45 -2.11
C VAL A 823 26.34 -11.79 -0.95
N LEU A 824 26.01 -12.54 0.10
CA LEU A 824 25.37 -12.04 1.31
C LEU A 824 26.38 -12.01 2.47
N SER A 825 26.25 -11.02 3.34
CA SER A 825 27.02 -10.96 4.59
C SER A 825 26.18 -10.37 5.70
N SER A 826 26.48 -10.75 6.94
CA SER A 826 25.80 -10.18 8.10
C SER A 826 26.11 -8.69 8.19
N ILE A 827 25.06 -7.89 8.39
CA ILE A 827 25.14 -6.44 8.43
C ILE A 827 26.11 -5.98 9.53
N SER A 828 27.03 -5.10 9.18
CA SER A 828 28.08 -4.63 10.08
C SER A 828 28.38 -3.15 9.86
N LYS A 829 28.92 -2.49 10.89
CA LYS A 829 29.27 -1.06 10.82
C LYS A 829 30.62 -0.89 10.12
N GLY A 830 30.68 0.04 9.17
CA GLY A 830 31.91 0.40 8.46
C GLY A 830 32.20 -0.45 7.21
N GLU A 831 31.34 -1.42 6.91
CA GLU A 831 31.36 -2.16 5.64
C GLU A 831 30.31 -1.59 4.67
N ILE A 832 30.62 -1.69 3.37
CA ILE A 832 29.75 -1.23 2.29
C ILE A 832 28.83 -2.39 1.86
N PHE A 833 27.53 -2.12 1.86
CA PHE A 833 26.49 -3.02 1.36
C PHE A 833 25.75 -2.37 0.19
N HIS A 834 25.10 -3.18 -0.64
CA HIS A 834 24.30 -2.72 -1.76
C HIS A 834 22.84 -2.65 -1.34
N LEU A 835 22.44 -1.49 -0.83
CA LEU A 835 21.16 -1.23 -0.19
C LEU A 835 20.16 -0.59 -1.16
N TYR A 836 18.87 -0.77 -0.89
CA TYR A 836 17.79 -0.02 -1.53
C TYR A 836 17.31 1.10 -0.59
N PRO A 837 17.91 2.31 -0.65
CA PRO A 837 17.45 3.42 0.15
C PRO A 837 16.11 3.96 -0.39
N GLY A 838 15.25 4.43 0.52
CA GLY A 838 14.15 5.31 0.15
C GLY A 838 14.66 6.73 -0.16
N TYR A 839 13.84 7.54 -0.81
CA TYR A 839 14.16 8.92 -1.18
C TYR A 839 13.13 9.92 -0.65
N PHE A 840 13.58 11.13 -0.32
CA PHE A 840 12.76 12.27 0.06
C PHE A 840 13.04 13.46 -0.85
N ASP A 841 11.97 14.05 -1.39
CA ASP A 841 12.05 15.26 -2.20
C ASP A 841 10.81 16.13 -1.95
N PHE A 842 10.97 17.43 -2.13
CA PHE A 842 9.92 18.40 -1.88
C PHE A 842 9.95 19.54 -2.91
N GLU A 843 8.80 20.19 -3.14
CA GLU A 843 8.75 21.40 -3.97
C GLU A 843 7.58 22.33 -3.59
N LEU A 844 7.77 23.65 -3.76
CA LEU A 844 6.72 24.66 -3.63
C LEU A 844 6.28 25.12 -5.03
N LEU A 845 5.04 24.80 -5.40
CA LEU A 845 4.45 25.25 -6.66
C LEU A 845 3.78 26.63 -6.48
N LEU A 846 4.36 27.64 -7.11
CA LEU A 846 3.85 29.01 -7.15
C LEU A 846 3.03 29.26 -8.42
N GLY A 847 3.47 28.67 -9.54
CA GLY A 847 2.84 28.72 -10.84
C GLY A 847 2.63 27.32 -11.42
N THR A 848 1.82 27.21 -12.47
CA THR A 848 1.58 25.91 -13.11
C THR A 848 2.83 25.39 -13.80
N THR A 849 3.67 26.27 -14.36
CA THR A 849 4.91 25.92 -15.08
C THR A 849 5.98 25.26 -14.21
N ASP A 850 5.95 25.48 -12.90
CA ASP A 850 6.96 24.99 -11.95
C ASP A 850 7.07 23.46 -11.98
N ARG A 851 5.98 22.75 -12.30
CA ARG A 851 5.98 21.28 -12.46
C ARG A 851 6.99 20.77 -13.48
N TYR A 852 7.32 21.57 -14.49
CA TYR A 852 8.30 21.18 -15.52
C TYR A 852 9.74 21.30 -15.04
N GLY A 853 9.99 22.02 -13.94
CA GLY A 853 11.28 22.02 -13.24
C GLY A 853 11.53 20.73 -12.46
N ILE A 854 10.48 19.92 -12.22
CA ILE A 854 10.57 18.63 -11.56
C ILE A 854 11.02 17.58 -12.58
N TYR A 855 12.33 17.41 -12.70
CA TYR A 855 12.95 16.31 -13.45
C TYR A 855 14.32 15.99 -12.88
N TYR A 856 14.83 14.80 -13.20
CA TYR A 856 16.09 14.29 -12.67
C TYR A 856 17.09 14.03 -13.80
N LYS A 857 18.37 14.25 -13.50
CA LYS A 857 19.49 13.91 -14.37
C LYS A 857 20.63 13.41 -13.51
N GLY A 858 20.99 12.13 -13.68
CA GLY A 858 22.05 11.50 -12.88
C GLY A 858 21.72 11.50 -11.38
N LYS A 859 20.51 11.05 -11.03
CA LYS A 859 19.95 10.96 -9.66
C LYS A 859 19.75 12.30 -8.92
N ASN A 860 20.11 13.43 -9.51
CA ASN A 860 19.93 14.76 -8.94
C ASN A 860 18.87 15.58 -9.69
N ARG A 861 18.33 16.62 -9.04
CA ARG A 861 17.48 17.62 -9.71
C ARG A 861 18.20 18.23 -10.91
N GLY A 862 17.55 18.19 -12.08
CA GLY A 862 18.22 18.48 -13.35
C GLY A 862 18.44 19.96 -13.67
N GLY A 863 17.71 20.87 -13.00
CA GLY A 863 17.79 22.32 -13.22
C GLY A 863 19.14 22.91 -12.80
N GLU A 864 19.63 23.92 -13.51
CA GLU A 864 20.95 24.53 -13.23
C GLU A 864 21.03 25.15 -11.84
N ASP A 865 19.99 25.87 -11.40
CA ASP A 865 19.92 26.43 -10.05
C ASP A 865 19.92 25.32 -8.98
N TYR A 866 19.22 24.20 -9.22
CA TYR A 866 19.21 23.09 -8.27
C TYR A 866 20.58 22.44 -8.13
N LYS A 867 21.30 22.25 -9.25
CA LYS A 867 22.68 21.73 -9.21
C LYS A 867 23.64 22.59 -8.42
N LEU A 868 23.35 23.89 -8.30
CA LEU A 868 24.20 24.84 -7.61
C LEU A 868 23.86 24.97 -6.11
N PHE A 869 22.58 24.92 -5.75
CA PHE A 869 22.12 25.24 -4.38
C PHE A 869 21.55 24.05 -3.61
N SER A 870 21.34 22.90 -4.24
CA SER A 870 20.56 21.81 -3.67
C SER A 870 21.24 20.45 -3.80
N GLY A 871 21.11 19.66 -2.74
CA GLY A 871 21.48 18.23 -2.73
C GLY A 871 20.31 17.31 -3.10
N ARG A 872 19.16 17.87 -3.54
CA ARG A 872 17.94 17.09 -3.78
C ARG A 872 18.04 16.15 -5.00
N PRO A 873 17.40 14.97 -4.93
CA PRO A 873 16.66 14.41 -3.79
C PRO A 873 17.58 13.84 -2.71
N TYR A 874 17.09 13.80 -1.46
CA TYR A 874 17.82 13.21 -0.34
C TYR A 874 17.40 11.76 -0.12
N TYR A 875 18.21 10.98 0.59
CA TYR A 875 17.73 9.70 1.08
C TYR A 875 16.70 9.89 2.17
N PHE A 876 15.71 8.99 2.25
CA PHE A 876 14.61 9.06 3.19
C PHE A 876 15.06 9.15 4.66
N TYR A 877 16.14 8.45 5.04
CA TYR A 877 16.67 8.52 6.41
C TYR A 877 17.19 9.92 6.79
N GLN A 878 17.54 10.75 5.81
CA GLN A 878 18.04 12.12 6.02
C GLN A 878 16.92 13.09 6.40
N VAL A 879 15.65 12.67 6.36
CA VAL A 879 14.55 13.44 6.96
C VAL A 879 14.82 13.69 8.44
N SER A 880 15.33 12.69 9.17
CA SER A 880 15.71 12.86 10.58
C SER A 880 16.85 13.86 10.76
N GLU A 881 17.83 13.86 9.84
CA GLU A 881 18.92 14.87 9.83
C GLU A 881 18.36 16.29 9.58
N MET A 882 17.40 16.43 8.66
CA MET A 882 16.75 17.72 8.39
C MET A 882 15.96 18.25 9.59
N LEU A 883 15.26 17.37 10.31
CA LEU A 883 14.52 17.72 11.52
C LEU A 883 15.50 18.16 12.62
N GLU A 884 16.56 17.40 12.88
CA GLU A 884 17.60 17.76 13.85
C GLU A 884 18.26 19.11 13.51
N LEU A 885 18.59 19.35 12.24
CA LEU A 885 19.12 20.64 11.79
C LEU A 885 18.14 21.77 12.07
N TRP A 886 16.86 21.58 11.78
CA TRP A 886 15.86 22.61 12.01
C TRP A 886 15.67 22.91 13.50
N ASP A 887 15.70 21.90 14.36
CA ASP A 887 15.62 22.07 15.81
C ASP A 887 16.82 22.87 16.33
N ILE A 888 18.05 22.49 15.92
CA ILE A 888 19.27 23.23 16.27
C ILE A 888 19.15 24.70 15.84
N LEU A 889 18.72 24.97 14.60
CA LEU A 889 18.61 26.33 14.09
C LEU A 889 17.51 27.12 14.83
N SER A 890 16.31 26.55 14.97
CA SER A 890 15.15 27.26 15.50
C SER A 890 15.21 27.51 17.01
N GLU A 891 15.87 26.64 17.78
CA GLU A 891 16.10 26.85 19.21
C GLU A 891 17.22 27.87 19.50
N ASN A 892 18.23 27.95 18.61
CA ASN A 892 19.42 28.75 18.87
C ASN A 892 19.43 30.10 18.13
N LEU A 893 18.72 30.24 17.02
CA LEU A 893 18.82 31.41 16.14
C LEU A 893 17.48 32.13 15.97
N SER A 894 17.54 33.45 15.85
CA SER A 894 16.41 34.24 15.37
C SER A 894 16.20 34.04 13.87
N LEU A 895 14.99 34.36 13.40
CA LEU A 895 14.66 34.34 11.97
C LEU A 895 15.62 35.21 11.13
N SER A 896 16.11 36.32 11.69
CA SER A 896 17.06 37.21 11.02
C SER A 896 18.44 36.57 10.84
N GLN A 897 18.91 35.80 11.83
CA GLN A 897 20.17 35.06 11.74
C GLN A 897 20.08 33.90 10.75
N ILE A 898 18.94 33.20 10.70
CA ILE A 898 18.72 32.13 9.71
C ILE A 898 18.68 32.71 8.29
N ASN A 899 18.00 33.85 8.08
CA ASN A 899 18.03 34.58 6.80
C ASN A 899 19.47 34.95 6.40
N PHE A 900 20.27 35.44 7.35
CA PHE A 900 21.65 35.80 7.10
C PHE A 900 22.47 34.60 6.61
N ILE A 901 22.35 33.44 7.26
CA ILE A 901 23.02 32.20 6.82
C ILE A 901 22.60 31.85 5.38
N GLU A 902 21.29 31.84 5.13
CA GLU A 902 20.73 31.50 3.81
C GLU A 902 21.28 32.43 2.71
N GLU A 903 21.25 33.75 2.95
CA GLU A 903 21.68 34.77 2.00
C GLU A 903 23.19 34.69 1.72
N MET A 904 24.01 34.56 2.76
CA MET A 904 25.47 34.52 2.63
C MET A 904 25.94 33.27 1.89
N LEU A 905 25.40 32.10 2.23
CA LEU A 905 25.75 30.85 1.54
C LEU A 905 25.28 30.87 0.08
N THR A 906 24.04 31.30 -0.18
CA THR A 906 23.49 31.38 -1.55
C THR A 906 24.27 32.38 -2.40
N SER A 907 24.58 33.56 -1.85
CA SER A 907 25.37 34.59 -2.54
C SER A 907 26.75 34.05 -2.91
N LYS A 908 27.40 33.34 -1.99
CA LYS A 908 28.73 32.78 -2.25
C LYS A 908 28.71 31.67 -3.30
N LEU A 909 27.73 30.77 -3.25
CA LEU A 909 27.56 29.74 -4.28
C LEU A 909 27.29 30.36 -5.66
N ARG A 910 26.49 31.44 -5.74
CA ARG A 910 26.27 32.20 -6.98
C ARG A 910 27.54 32.82 -7.53
N GLU A 911 28.28 33.52 -6.68
CA GLU A 911 29.56 34.15 -7.02
C GLU A 911 30.53 33.12 -7.63
N TRP A 912 30.50 31.89 -7.11
CA TRP A 912 31.47 30.87 -7.44
C TRP A 912 31.00 29.83 -8.47
N ARG A 913 29.82 30.00 -9.07
CA ARG A 913 29.24 28.99 -9.97
C ARG A 913 30.15 28.59 -11.12
N ASP A 914 30.87 29.55 -11.71
CA ASP A 914 31.73 29.38 -12.89
C ASP A 914 33.21 29.16 -12.53
N ILE A 915 33.54 28.99 -11.24
CA ILE A 915 34.91 28.77 -10.77
C ILE A 915 35.25 27.27 -10.82
N GLU A 916 36.23 26.92 -11.63
CA GLU A 916 36.83 25.59 -11.76
C GLU A 916 38.18 25.53 -11.02
N ASP A 917 38.14 25.54 -9.68
CA ASP A 917 39.32 25.43 -8.80
C ASP A 917 39.17 24.23 -7.85
N GLY A 918 40.20 23.37 -7.76
CA GLY A 918 40.19 22.19 -6.89
C GLY A 918 40.16 22.51 -5.38
N GLY A 919 40.61 23.68 -4.97
CA GLY A 919 40.57 24.19 -3.59
C GLY A 919 39.23 24.85 -3.21
N LYS A 920 38.34 25.11 -4.18
CA LYS A 920 37.03 25.76 -3.98
C LYS A 920 36.22 25.17 -2.82
N ARG A 921 36.18 23.84 -2.72
CA ARG A 921 35.43 23.14 -1.66
C ARG A 921 35.98 23.42 -0.27
N VAL A 922 37.31 23.47 -0.12
CA VAL A 922 37.97 23.74 1.17
C VAL A 922 37.72 25.18 1.59
N VAL A 923 37.87 26.14 0.68
CA VAL A 923 37.61 27.55 1.01
C VAL A 923 36.13 27.80 1.31
N PHE A 924 35.22 27.12 0.60
CA PHE A 924 33.78 27.21 0.89
C PHE A 924 33.44 26.64 2.28
N MET A 925 34.09 25.56 2.70
CA MET A 925 33.94 25.01 4.05
C MET A 925 34.33 26.03 5.12
N GLU A 926 35.52 26.64 5.00
CA GLU A 926 35.98 27.68 5.94
C GLU A 926 35.04 28.90 5.95
N PHE A 927 34.55 29.30 4.77
CA PHE A 927 33.55 30.37 4.66
C PHE A 927 32.25 30.00 5.38
N ALA A 928 31.71 28.80 5.12
CA ALA A 928 30.47 28.34 5.75
C ALA A 928 30.61 28.27 7.28
N GLU A 929 31.74 27.77 7.79
CA GLU A 929 32.02 27.75 9.22
C GLU A 929 32.10 29.17 9.82
N ALA A 930 32.73 30.12 9.12
CA ALA A 930 32.79 31.51 9.56
C ALA A 930 31.39 32.16 9.63
N ILE A 931 30.54 31.93 8.63
CA ILE A 931 29.15 32.42 8.62
C ILE A 931 28.34 31.80 9.77
N LEU A 932 28.49 30.50 10.01
CA LEU A 932 27.83 29.82 11.12
C LEU A 932 28.31 30.34 12.47
N LYS A 933 29.62 30.56 12.67
CA LYS A 933 30.17 31.18 13.88
C LYS A 933 29.59 32.57 14.14
N ASP A 934 29.49 33.39 13.10
CA ASP A 934 28.92 34.74 13.20
C ASP A 934 27.43 34.69 13.55
N ALA A 935 26.66 33.83 12.88
CA ALA A 935 25.23 33.68 13.14
C ALA A 935 24.92 33.18 14.56
N PHE A 936 25.69 32.20 15.07
CA PHE A 936 25.52 31.66 16.42
C PHE A 936 26.15 32.54 17.51
N ASP A 937 27.09 33.43 17.17
CA ASP A 937 27.84 34.27 18.09
C ASP A 937 28.38 33.45 19.29
N ARG A 938 28.17 33.90 20.53
CA ARG A 938 28.64 33.22 21.75
C ARG A 938 28.06 31.81 21.91
N LYS A 939 26.92 31.50 21.28
CA LYS A 939 26.29 30.18 21.37
C LYS A 939 27.10 29.12 20.64
N TRP A 940 27.88 29.50 19.62
CA TRP A 940 28.71 28.56 18.87
C TRP A 940 29.63 27.74 19.79
N ASN A 941 30.29 28.42 20.73
CA ASN A 941 31.24 27.77 21.63
C ASN A 941 30.58 26.79 22.61
N ASN A 942 29.27 26.91 22.85
CA ASN A 942 28.51 26.02 23.73
C ASN A 942 27.98 24.77 23.00
N LEU A 943 28.04 24.74 21.66
CA LEU A 943 27.65 23.55 20.89
C LEU A 943 28.69 22.44 21.06
N ARG A 944 28.22 21.20 21.07
CA ARG A 944 29.10 20.02 21.00
C ARG A 944 29.88 20.03 19.67
N GLU A 945 31.10 19.50 19.67
CA GLU A 945 31.92 19.42 18.45
C GLU A 945 31.22 18.61 17.34
N GLU A 946 30.50 17.55 17.70
CA GLU A 946 29.66 16.76 16.78
C GLU A 946 28.62 17.64 16.08
N THR A 947 27.94 18.51 16.83
CA THR A 947 26.93 19.44 16.31
C THR A 947 27.56 20.50 15.41
N LYS A 948 28.72 21.04 15.77
CA LYS A 948 29.46 21.99 14.92
C LYS A 948 29.85 21.33 13.59
N PHE A 949 30.40 20.13 13.65
CA PHE A 949 30.78 19.35 12.46
C PHE A 949 29.57 19.04 11.58
N PHE A 950 28.44 18.65 12.19
CA PHE A 950 27.19 18.40 11.47
C PHE A 950 26.67 19.66 10.75
N LEU A 951 26.66 20.83 11.40
CA LEU A 951 26.24 22.10 10.79
C LEU A 951 27.12 22.48 9.61
N VAL A 952 28.45 22.40 9.77
CA VAL A 952 29.41 22.75 8.71
C VAL A 952 29.29 21.79 7.51
N ASN A 953 29.22 20.48 7.75
CA ASN A 953 29.06 19.50 6.66
C ASN A 953 27.74 19.66 5.92
N SER A 954 26.66 19.92 6.66
CA SER A 954 25.34 20.17 6.09
C SER A 954 25.32 21.43 5.21
N ALA A 955 26.12 22.45 5.55
CA ALA A 955 26.28 23.63 4.71
C ALA A 955 26.98 23.32 3.38
N ILE A 956 27.91 22.35 3.37
CA ILE A 956 28.72 22.00 2.20
C ILE A 956 27.99 21.06 1.24
N ASN A 957 27.18 20.14 1.75
CA ASN A 957 26.46 19.15 0.95
C ASN A 957 25.06 19.61 0.50
N GLY A 958 24.67 20.85 0.82
CA GLY A 958 23.38 21.45 0.47
C GLY A 958 22.25 21.17 1.48
N LEU A 959 22.42 20.22 2.40
CA LEU A 959 21.38 19.80 3.34
C LEU A 959 20.90 20.95 4.22
N LEU A 960 21.80 21.79 4.73
CA LEU A 960 21.45 22.94 5.56
C LEU A 960 20.57 23.94 4.82
N LEU A 961 20.94 24.25 3.56
CA LEU A 961 20.24 25.24 2.76
C LEU A 961 18.86 24.73 2.36
N ASP A 962 18.76 23.47 1.94
CA ASP A 962 17.49 22.81 1.64
C ASP A 962 16.61 22.65 2.89
N THR A 963 17.16 22.38 4.09
CA THR A 963 16.40 22.40 5.35
C THR A 963 15.83 23.79 5.62
N ILE A 964 16.63 24.86 5.48
CA ILE A 964 16.14 26.23 5.65
C ILE A 964 14.99 26.50 4.66
N ILE A 965 15.15 26.11 3.39
CA ILE A 965 14.13 26.28 2.35
C ILE A 965 12.85 25.50 2.70
N LEU A 966 12.98 24.24 3.08
CA LEU A 966 11.86 23.37 3.44
C LEU A 966 11.01 23.98 4.55
N PHE A 967 11.62 24.31 5.69
CA PHE A 967 10.89 24.77 6.86
C PHE A 967 10.41 26.22 6.73
N ARG A 968 11.22 27.11 6.16
CA ARG A 968 10.88 28.54 6.08
C ARG A 968 10.04 28.92 4.88
N HIS A 969 10.39 28.39 3.71
CA HIS A 969 9.81 28.84 2.45
C HIS A 969 8.72 27.91 1.95
N VAL A 970 8.89 26.60 2.09
CA VAL A 970 7.94 25.58 1.58
C VAL A 970 6.79 25.39 2.57
N THR A 971 7.07 24.88 3.77
CA THR A 971 6.04 24.53 4.77
C THR A 971 5.64 25.71 5.66
N LYS A 972 6.52 26.71 5.80
CA LYS A 972 6.35 27.83 6.76
C LYS A 972 6.07 27.32 8.17
N TYR A 973 6.74 26.24 8.54
CA TYR A 973 6.68 25.66 9.86
C TYR A 973 7.11 26.72 10.89
N ARG A 974 6.24 26.98 11.86
CA ARG A 974 6.64 27.67 13.09
C ARG A 974 6.62 26.57 14.13
N GLY A 975 7.77 26.29 14.76
CA GLY A 975 7.82 25.40 15.91
C GLY A 975 6.78 25.82 16.96
N GLU A 976 6.42 24.90 17.85
CA GLU A 976 5.41 25.15 18.88
C GLU A 976 5.79 26.40 19.69
N GLU A 977 5.19 27.54 19.34
CA GLU A 977 5.08 28.68 20.23
C GLU A 977 4.20 28.14 21.37
N ASN A 978 4.82 27.71 22.46
CA ASN A 978 4.13 27.43 23.72
C ASN A 978 3.16 28.60 23.99
N GLU A 979 1.86 28.32 23.86
CA GLU A 979 0.77 29.26 24.17
C GLU A 979 0.78 29.69 25.63
#